data_AF-A0A971QRN2-F1
#
_entry.id   AF-A0A971QRN2-F1
#
_cell.length_a   1.000
_cell.length_b   1.000
_cell.length_c   1.000
_cell.angle_alpha   90.00
_cell.angle_beta   90.00
_cell.angle_gamma   90.00
#
_symmetry.space_group_name_H-M   'P 1'
#
loop_
_entity.id
_entity.type
_entity.pdbx_description
1 polymer ?
#
loop_
_entity_poly.entity_id
_entity_poly.type
_entity_poly.pdbx_seq_one_letter_code
_entity_poly.pdbx_strand_id
1 'polypeptide(L)'
;MKRFLMAIAILLASATLTGVHGTPSSSKGEQVRQHKVSSEMAARVAGNYFNTNRKQEQKAAGQEGRRFRTVSVGVENRDTLFYILNDTLSGTFAIVAADMGSRPVLGYSRGGLFDPGQVPPAMKQWLESRKREIYRLRQGTAASPVPHTTEWEALLETEDLPSRTSDEGAAGREAIVSEAIDSEAADSNAEPDSSLSGLWSPQSRNDMTAMANSQSAATLFPAVGPLVQTTWDQKCYYNTLCPTDASGPCGHAVTGCVATAMAQIMKYWNYPATGTGSNSYTHPTYGTLSANFGSTIYRWNEMPAHLTEENGAVATLMYHCGVAVNMYYSAWSSAAILSPDALITYFGYSPSGRYEFREDYSDTEWTALMKAELNSLRPVLYRGSGEQGGHAFIVDGFEGEDFFHINWGWGGGYDGYFYLGTIEFSQDQGAVTGIYPAGLPGGTPGIHLSTTALTLGGAAHSGTVTLAATVNWSATTDQPWLTVSPASGSAGLTQMVVSASDNNTGALRTGTVTIAATGYGYQTVTVTQHKKTNVTAGNLKSLLGAELGTATHLTLTGTIDARDFRTMRDEMPQLQSVDLRGVTIVAYTGTEGTAGNYAEYPANTLPTNAFSNLYNLSAVELPPSLVAIGTYVFRNCQGMGTLYIPASVTSIGWYAFIASTTMLDVDPANPAYSSLEGLLYNKSVSLLIFCPQSKTGTLTLPGTVTSIEVAALSYCYQLDTLHIPASVTFIGEDALFYNSAYIVVDSASGHFSSLDGVLYDKTLYRLIHCPIGKNVVLAIPEGVHIIMPWAFSFCYNLTEITLPSTASDIGEYAFYQCSALEAIHARSPLPADLSTRDAVFDGVETASCILYVPVGALTAYQSAVQWQDFQNIQEEEITEEACDLTTTLTATPNIINGVTNFSLVVKVAEIGGADSQGEITVVIPRDGRWIFYWAPGMTSTGGEPVDNAVWTYEGTDPHNHIFRTAAVVNGHSHRTFGLEAVFDPGATRGVSTITSQIVTGSGGDTVNTNNSDSEKINYFGS
;
A
#
# COMPACT_ATOMS: atom_id res chain seq x y z
N MET A 1 38.98 75.08 -2.98
CA MET A 1 38.08 76.02 -3.71
C MET A 1 38.67 76.26 -5.09
N LYS A 2 37.89 76.07 -6.16
CA LYS A 2 38.30 76.14 -7.58
C LYS A 2 39.36 75.08 -7.94
N ARG A 3 39.03 73.95 -8.54
CA ARG A 3 38.10 73.75 -9.65
C ARG A 3 37.37 72.43 -9.43
N PHE A 4 36.06 72.48 -9.25
CA PHE A 4 35.10 72.53 -10.36
C PHE A 4 35.10 71.17 -11.06
N LEU A 5 34.06 70.37 -10.81
CA LEU A 5 32.84 70.49 -11.63
C LEU A 5 33.22 70.51 -13.10
N MET A 6 33.31 69.33 -13.67
CA MET A 6 32.68 69.02 -14.94
C MET A 6 32.78 67.50 -15.07
N ALA A 7 31.64 66.82 -15.00
CA ALA A 7 30.89 66.59 -16.22
C ALA A 7 31.71 65.66 -17.12
N ILE A 8 31.30 64.41 -17.21
CA ILE A 8 30.37 64.06 -18.29
C ILE A 8 31.04 64.43 -19.62
N ALA A 9 31.66 63.43 -20.22
CA ALA A 9 31.40 63.10 -21.60
C ALA A 9 31.62 61.58 -21.65
N ILE A 10 30.58 60.77 -21.76
CA ILE A 10 29.87 60.54 -23.03
C ILE A 10 30.89 60.09 -24.09
N LEU A 11 30.44 59.08 -24.83
CA LEU A 11 31.03 58.50 -26.04
C LEU A 11 31.75 57.18 -25.77
N LEU A 12 31.06 56.06 -26.03
CA LEU A 12 30.86 55.50 -27.38
C LEU A 12 32.21 55.00 -27.92
N ALA A 13 32.33 53.86 -28.56
CA ALA A 13 31.48 52.75 -28.86
C ALA A 13 32.42 51.74 -29.55
N SER A 14 31.98 50.50 -29.58
CA SER A 14 32.14 49.60 -30.73
C SER A 14 33.55 49.25 -31.24
N ALA A 15 33.76 47.92 -31.25
CA ALA A 15 34.21 47.15 -32.42
C ALA A 15 35.71 47.18 -32.73
N THR A 16 36.36 46.09 -33.17
CA THR A 16 36.02 44.68 -33.36
C THR A 16 37.33 43.98 -33.75
N LEU A 17 37.49 42.74 -33.27
CA LEU A 17 38.04 41.55 -33.95
C LEU A 17 39.46 41.46 -34.55
N THR A 18 39.91 40.21 -34.41
CA THR A 18 40.95 39.44 -35.13
C THR A 18 42.40 39.77 -34.75
N GLY A 19 43.24 38.83 -34.35
CA GLY A 19 43.15 37.37 -34.33
C GLY A 19 44.56 36.81 -34.57
N VAL A 20 44.73 35.53 -34.21
CA VAL A 20 45.84 34.63 -34.61
C VAL A 20 47.04 34.53 -33.65
N HIS A 21 46.99 33.41 -32.91
CA HIS A 21 48.04 32.48 -32.52
C HIS A 21 49.49 32.94 -32.36
N GLY A 22 49.96 32.80 -31.12
CA GLY A 22 51.33 32.45 -30.78
C GLY A 22 51.36 31.93 -29.34
N THR A 23 51.59 30.63 -29.15
CA THR A 23 52.02 30.08 -27.85
C THR A 23 53.39 30.68 -27.51
N PRO A 24 53.62 31.02 -26.24
CA PRO A 24 54.64 30.25 -25.54
C PRO A 24 54.31 29.96 -24.07
N SER A 25 54.90 28.85 -23.64
CA SER A 25 54.88 28.28 -22.32
C SER A 25 55.54 29.15 -21.25
N SER A 26 55.08 28.89 -20.02
CA SER A 26 55.82 28.82 -18.76
C SER A 26 56.33 30.12 -18.14
N SER A 27 55.47 30.73 -17.31
CA SER A 27 55.81 31.13 -15.94
C SER A 27 54.55 31.53 -15.13
N LYS A 28 53.70 30.57 -14.75
CA LYS A 28 52.70 30.75 -13.68
C LYS A 28 52.54 29.44 -12.88
N GLY A 29 53.64 28.99 -12.28
CA GLY A 29 53.65 27.81 -11.40
C GLY A 29 53.38 28.10 -9.92
N GLU A 30 53.04 29.34 -9.54
CA GLU A 30 53.18 29.76 -8.13
C GLU A 30 52.03 30.60 -7.56
N GLN A 31 50.83 30.56 -8.15
CA GLN A 31 49.60 31.11 -7.53
C GLN A 31 48.41 30.12 -7.48
N VAL A 32 48.56 28.88 -7.96
CA VAL A 32 47.46 27.89 -8.00
C VAL A 32 47.32 27.07 -6.70
N ARG A 33 48.07 27.43 -5.63
CA ARG A 33 48.15 26.62 -4.39
C ARG A 33 47.32 27.11 -3.20
N GLN A 34 46.45 28.11 -3.35
CA GLN A 34 45.66 28.67 -2.24
C GLN A 34 44.14 28.42 -2.27
N HIS A 35 43.62 27.52 -3.12
CA HIS A 35 42.17 27.26 -3.19
C HIS A 35 41.77 25.85 -2.70
N LYS A 36 42.73 24.95 -2.42
CA LYS A 36 42.41 23.57 -2.01
C LYS A 36 42.00 23.52 -0.54
N VAL A 37 40.83 22.94 -0.30
CA VAL A 37 40.29 22.70 1.04
C VAL A 37 40.67 21.29 1.49
N SER A 38 41.22 21.15 2.70
CA SER A 38 41.52 19.84 3.32
C SER A 38 40.29 19.21 3.97
N SER A 39 40.29 17.90 4.23
CA SER A 39 39.22 17.19 4.96
C SER A 39 38.94 17.78 6.34
N GLU A 40 39.98 18.19 7.08
CA GLU A 40 39.86 18.76 8.41
C GLU A 40 39.17 20.13 8.36
N MET A 41 39.57 20.95 7.39
CA MET A 41 38.93 22.24 7.12
C MET A 41 37.47 22.07 6.70
N ALA A 42 37.16 21.07 5.86
CA ALA A 42 35.80 20.78 5.45
C ALA A 42 34.92 20.32 6.63
N ALA A 43 35.45 19.47 7.53
CA ALA A 43 34.77 19.07 8.76
C ALA A 43 34.50 20.25 9.70
N ARG A 44 35.47 21.18 9.82
CA ARG A 44 35.30 22.41 10.60
C ARG A 44 34.21 23.31 10.02
N VAL A 45 34.21 23.52 8.69
CA VAL A 45 33.17 24.29 8.00
C VAL A 45 31.79 23.67 8.20
N ALA A 46 31.66 22.35 8.08
CA ALA A 46 30.40 21.66 8.37
C ALA A 46 29.95 21.88 9.82
N GLY A 47 30.84 21.68 10.80
CA GLY A 47 30.55 21.91 12.21
C GLY A 47 30.07 23.34 12.49
N ASN A 48 30.78 24.32 11.95
CA ASN A 48 30.49 25.73 12.12
C ASN A 48 29.16 26.12 11.47
N TYR A 49 28.87 25.64 10.25
CA TYR A 49 27.62 25.89 9.55
C TYR A 49 26.39 25.44 10.36
N PHE A 50 26.44 24.24 10.95
CA PHE A 50 25.37 23.75 11.82
C PHE A 50 25.29 24.48 13.17
N ASN A 51 26.41 25.00 13.69
CA ASN A 51 26.45 25.74 14.95
C ASN A 51 25.94 27.19 14.79
N THR A 52 26.24 27.85 13.67
CA THR A 52 25.73 29.21 13.38
C THR A 52 24.21 29.22 13.21
N ASN A 53 23.64 28.17 12.62
CA ASN A 53 22.18 28.03 12.48
C ASN A 53 21.46 27.70 13.81
N ARG A 54 22.20 27.31 14.87
CA ARG A 54 21.63 26.95 16.19
C ARG A 54 21.27 28.15 17.07
N LYS A 55 21.73 29.38 16.76
CA LYS A 55 21.33 30.59 17.52
C LYS A 55 19.85 30.97 17.32
N GLN A 56 19.12 30.32 16.41
CA GLN A 56 17.69 30.57 16.18
C GLN A 56 16.74 29.52 16.81
N GLU A 57 17.22 28.36 17.29
CA GLU A 57 16.36 27.21 17.70
C GLU A 57 16.50 26.78 19.18
N GLN A 58 16.75 27.73 20.09
CA GLN A 58 16.73 27.58 21.56
C GLN A 58 17.88 26.84 22.28
N LYS A 59 18.07 27.38 23.48
CA LYS A 59 19.11 27.20 24.49
C LYS A 59 18.65 26.09 25.46
N ALA A 60 18.80 24.83 25.08
CA ALA A 60 18.60 23.69 25.99
C ALA A 60 19.45 22.50 25.54
N ALA A 61 19.95 21.73 26.52
CA ALA A 61 20.86 20.58 26.43
C ALA A 61 22.33 20.92 26.15
N GLY A 62 23.12 20.92 27.25
CA GLY A 62 24.58 20.88 27.21
C GLY A 62 25.06 19.54 26.65
N GLN A 63 25.33 19.51 25.36
CA GLN A 63 25.97 18.38 24.68
C GLN A 63 27.32 18.81 24.08
N GLU A 64 28.28 17.90 24.15
CA GLU A 64 29.63 18.00 23.60
C GLU A 64 29.62 18.35 22.09
N GLY A 65 30.68 19.01 21.61
CA GLY A 65 30.76 19.53 20.24
C GLY A 65 30.57 18.47 19.14
N ARG A 66 29.78 18.81 18.11
CA ARG A 66 29.53 17.97 16.92
C ARG A 66 30.85 17.57 16.25
N ARG A 67 31.00 16.31 15.84
CA ARG A 67 32.24 15.80 15.21
C ARG A 67 31.95 15.20 13.83
N PHE A 68 32.08 16.03 12.80
CA PHE A 68 31.95 15.60 11.40
C PHE A 68 33.16 14.76 10.96
N ARG A 69 32.88 13.65 10.29
CA ARG A 69 33.90 12.76 9.70
C ARG A 69 33.60 12.54 8.22
N THR A 70 34.64 12.60 7.39
CA THR A 70 34.51 12.32 5.96
C THR A 70 34.12 10.86 5.75
N VAL A 71 33.04 10.65 5.00
CA VAL A 71 32.54 9.32 4.62
C VAL A 71 32.63 9.05 3.13
N SER A 72 32.71 10.10 2.32
CA SER A 72 32.95 9.99 0.87
C SER A 72 33.60 11.27 0.33
N VAL A 73 34.21 11.18 -0.84
CA VAL A 73 34.85 12.29 -1.54
C VAL A 73 34.45 12.27 -3.01
N GLY A 74 34.07 13.42 -3.55
CA GLY A 74 33.93 13.60 -5.00
C GLY A 74 35.32 13.78 -5.61
N VAL A 75 35.70 12.94 -6.58
CA VAL A 75 37.04 12.98 -7.20
C VAL A 75 36.92 12.96 -8.72
N GLU A 76 37.64 13.87 -9.39
CA GLU A 76 37.85 13.85 -10.85
C GLU A 76 39.35 13.93 -11.12
N ASN A 77 39.90 13.09 -12.00
CA ASN A 77 41.33 13.12 -12.35
C ASN A 77 42.31 13.13 -11.15
N ARG A 78 41.97 12.38 -10.08
CA ARG A 78 42.70 12.29 -8.79
C ARG A 78 42.66 13.57 -7.93
N ASP A 79 41.90 14.58 -8.31
CA ASP A 79 41.66 15.77 -7.49
C ASP A 79 40.34 15.65 -6.72
N THR A 80 40.38 15.83 -5.39
CA THR A 80 39.19 15.91 -4.53
C THR A 80 38.47 17.23 -4.77
N LEU A 81 37.18 17.18 -5.12
CA LEU A 81 36.34 18.32 -5.51
C LEU A 81 35.31 18.70 -4.45
N PHE A 82 34.85 17.74 -3.63
CA PHE A 82 34.06 18.00 -2.43
C PHE A 82 34.21 16.85 -1.43
N TYR A 83 33.85 17.11 -0.19
CA TYR A 83 33.80 16.15 0.92
C TYR A 83 32.36 15.92 1.33
N ILE A 84 31.99 14.67 1.58
CA ILE A 84 30.73 14.30 2.21
C ILE A 84 31.05 13.85 3.62
N LEU A 85 30.41 14.49 4.60
CA LEU A 85 30.75 14.38 6.01
C LEU A 85 29.52 13.98 6.83
N ASN A 86 29.65 12.96 7.65
CA ASN A 86 28.62 12.54 8.60
C ASN A 86 28.95 13.03 10.01
N ASP A 87 27.94 13.48 10.75
CA ASP A 87 27.99 13.61 12.21
C ASP A 87 27.13 12.51 12.82
N THR A 88 27.78 11.44 13.28
CA THR A 88 27.11 10.26 13.85
C THR A 88 26.44 10.55 15.18
N LEU A 89 26.80 11.64 15.87
CA LEU A 89 26.17 12.02 17.14
C LEU A 89 24.79 12.63 16.91
N SER A 90 24.67 13.51 15.92
CA SER A 90 23.39 14.16 15.59
C SER A 90 22.59 13.44 14.51
N GLY A 91 23.17 12.45 13.84
CA GLY A 91 22.52 11.76 12.73
C GLY A 91 22.29 12.67 11.54
N THR A 92 23.30 13.47 11.15
CA THR A 92 23.23 14.45 10.06
C THR A 92 24.39 14.30 9.08
N PHE A 93 24.26 14.89 7.89
CA PHE A 93 25.37 14.98 6.92
C PHE A 93 25.49 16.35 6.26
N ALA A 94 26.70 16.67 5.81
CA ALA A 94 27.04 17.87 5.06
C ALA A 94 27.87 17.52 3.82
N ILE A 95 27.68 18.30 2.76
CA ILE A 95 28.47 18.23 1.52
C ILE A 95 29.19 19.56 1.39
N VAL A 96 30.52 19.54 1.50
CA VAL A 96 31.37 20.73 1.57
C VAL A 96 32.32 20.75 0.38
N ALA A 97 32.39 21.88 -0.33
CA ALA A 97 33.28 22.00 -1.49
C ALA A 97 34.75 21.85 -1.08
N ALA A 98 35.55 21.22 -1.93
CA ALA A 98 36.99 21.10 -1.73
C ALA A 98 37.77 22.28 -2.35
N ASP A 99 37.07 23.32 -2.81
CA ASP A 99 37.64 24.49 -3.49
C ASP A 99 37.01 25.79 -3.00
N MET A 100 37.85 26.74 -2.57
CA MET A 100 37.39 28.04 -2.07
C MET A 100 36.81 28.96 -3.16
N GLY A 101 37.02 28.62 -4.45
CA GLY A 101 36.35 29.28 -5.57
C GLY A 101 34.88 28.88 -5.73
N SER A 102 34.42 27.83 -5.04
CA SER A 102 33.03 27.42 -4.95
C SER A 102 32.44 27.79 -3.58
N ARG A 103 31.12 27.65 -3.43
CA ARG A 103 30.43 27.84 -2.15
C ARG A 103 30.90 26.84 -1.10
N PRO A 104 31.07 27.22 0.19
CA PRO A 104 31.52 26.32 1.22
C PRO A 104 30.63 25.09 1.40
N VAL A 105 29.33 25.27 1.63
CA VAL A 105 28.37 24.16 1.79
C VAL A 105 27.53 24.07 0.52
N LEU A 106 27.49 22.88 -0.09
CA LEU A 106 26.77 22.60 -1.33
C LEU A 106 25.38 22.03 -1.07
N GLY A 107 25.25 21.29 0.02
CA GLY A 107 24.01 20.65 0.45
C GLY A 107 24.21 20.01 1.82
N TYR A 108 23.12 19.83 2.56
CA TYR A 108 23.17 19.23 3.88
C TYR A 108 21.81 18.66 4.28
N SER A 109 21.82 17.74 5.24
CA SER A 109 20.59 17.20 5.84
C SER A 109 20.62 17.31 7.34
N ARG A 110 19.44 17.56 7.93
CA ARG A 110 19.21 17.58 9.39
C ARG A 110 18.75 16.22 9.94
N GLY A 111 18.64 15.19 9.10
CA GLY A 111 18.24 13.85 9.51
C GLY A 111 18.77 12.76 8.56
N GLY A 112 19.32 11.70 9.15
CA GLY A 112 19.93 10.59 8.41
C GLY A 112 21.43 10.78 8.17
N LEU A 113 22.11 9.65 7.98
CA LEU A 113 23.53 9.60 7.62
C LEU A 113 23.68 9.36 6.12
N PHE A 114 24.69 9.96 5.50
CA PHE A 114 25.02 9.68 4.12
C PHE A 114 25.71 8.31 4.00
N ASP A 115 25.14 7.41 3.19
CA ASP A 115 25.75 6.13 2.82
C ASP A 115 26.17 6.15 1.33
N PRO A 116 27.48 6.12 1.01
CA PRO A 116 27.93 6.14 -0.38
C PRO A 116 27.47 4.92 -1.20
N GLY A 117 27.07 3.82 -0.57
CA GLY A 117 26.58 2.62 -1.24
C GLY A 117 25.12 2.68 -1.70
N GLN A 118 24.31 3.59 -1.14
CA GLN A 118 22.84 3.61 -1.32
C GLN A 118 22.31 4.93 -1.89
N VAL A 119 23.17 5.74 -2.50
CA VAL A 119 22.82 7.09 -3.00
C VAL A 119 21.75 7.02 -4.12
N PRO A 120 20.65 7.80 -4.01
CA PRO A 120 19.60 7.84 -5.02
C PRO A 120 20.13 8.30 -6.38
N PRO A 121 19.58 7.82 -7.52
CA PRO A 121 20.03 8.23 -8.85
C PRO A 121 20.04 9.75 -9.08
N ALA A 122 18.99 10.46 -8.67
CA ALA A 122 18.95 11.93 -8.78
C ALA A 122 20.05 12.62 -7.96
N MET A 123 20.29 12.16 -6.73
CA MET A 123 21.34 12.73 -5.90
C MET A 123 22.73 12.45 -6.50
N LYS A 124 22.96 11.25 -7.07
CA LYS A 124 24.20 10.95 -7.81
C LYS A 124 24.41 11.94 -8.96
N GLN A 125 23.36 12.21 -9.73
CA GLN A 125 23.43 13.16 -10.84
C GLN A 125 23.67 14.60 -10.36
N TRP A 126 23.00 15.00 -9.28
CA TRP A 126 23.24 16.29 -8.64
C TRP A 126 24.70 16.41 -8.18
N LEU A 127 25.25 15.38 -7.52
CA LEU A 127 26.66 15.33 -7.10
C LEU A 127 27.62 15.41 -8.30
N GLU A 128 27.36 14.70 -9.39
CA GLU A 128 28.17 14.78 -10.62
C GLU A 128 28.08 16.17 -11.27
N SER A 129 26.93 16.86 -11.19
CA SER A 129 26.81 18.24 -11.65
C SER A 129 27.69 19.19 -10.82
N ARG A 130 27.68 19.05 -9.48
CA ARG A 130 28.56 19.83 -8.58
C ARG A 130 30.04 19.53 -8.84
N LYS A 131 30.36 18.28 -9.12
CA LYS A 131 31.70 17.83 -9.49
C LYS A 131 32.19 18.53 -10.75
N ARG A 132 31.39 18.56 -11.82
CA ARG A 132 31.73 19.25 -13.09
C ARG A 132 31.90 20.75 -12.88
N GLU A 133 31.00 21.37 -12.13
CA GLU A 133 31.04 22.80 -11.81
C GLU A 133 32.37 23.19 -11.11
N ILE A 134 32.70 22.51 -10.00
CA ILE A 134 33.92 22.78 -9.23
C ILE A 134 35.17 22.47 -10.06
N TYR A 135 35.13 21.42 -10.89
CA TYR A 135 36.23 21.10 -11.79
C TYR A 135 36.46 22.21 -12.82
N ARG A 136 35.40 22.74 -13.45
CA ARG A 136 35.51 23.86 -14.40
C ARG A 136 36.00 25.16 -13.74
N LEU A 137 35.60 25.43 -12.49
CA LEU A 137 36.12 26.55 -11.70
C LEU A 137 37.64 26.42 -11.49
N ARG A 138 38.12 25.23 -11.13
CA ARG A 138 39.55 24.95 -10.98
C ARG A 138 40.36 25.10 -12.26
N GLN A 139 39.78 24.74 -13.40
CA GLN A 139 40.43 24.90 -14.71
C GLN A 139 40.40 26.35 -15.22
N GLY A 140 39.70 27.26 -14.52
CA GLY A 140 39.48 28.63 -14.98
C GLY A 140 38.61 28.72 -16.24
N THR A 141 37.88 27.65 -16.58
CA THR A 141 36.99 27.57 -17.74
C THR A 141 35.55 27.99 -17.41
N ALA A 142 35.26 28.22 -16.14
CA ALA A 142 34.03 28.85 -15.64
C ALA A 142 34.41 29.96 -14.64
N ALA A 143 33.66 31.05 -14.62
CA ALA A 143 33.76 32.06 -13.57
C ALA A 143 32.70 31.76 -12.51
N SER A 144 33.07 31.82 -11.23
CA SER A 144 32.04 31.81 -10.17
C SER A 144 31.22 33.10 -10.31
N PRO A 145 29.89 33.03 -10.40
CA PRO A 145 29.03 34.21 -10.55
C PRO A 145 29.05 35.11 -9.29
N VAL A 146 29.49 34.60 -8.14
CA VAL A 146 29.53 35.32 -6.86
C VAL A 146 30.86 35.04 -6.10
N PRO A 147 31.54 36.04 -5.52
CA PRO A 147 32.67 35.81 -4.64
C PRO A 147 32.22 35.14 -3.32
N HIS A 148 32.65 33.90 -3.08
CA HIS A 148 32.30 33.16 -1.84
C HIS A 148 33.29 33.42 -0.69
N THR A 149 34.25 34.34 -0.85
CA THR A 149 35.31 34.59 0.13
C THR A 149 34.76 34.95 1.51
N THR A 150 33.71 35.77 1.57
CA THR A 150 33.07 36.21 2.82
C THR A 150 32.36 35.06 3.55
N GLU A 151 31.73 34.14 2.82
CA GLU A 151 31.08 32.95 3.41
C GLU A 151 32.11 31.98 3.98
N TRP A 152 33.21 31.76 3.25
CA TRP A 152 34.33 30.95 3.73
C TRP A 152 34.99 31.56 4.96
N GLU A 153 35.24 32.87 4.99
CA GLU A 153 35.79 33.57 6.15
C GLU A 153 34.89 33.42 7.38
N ALA A 154 33.58 33.66 7.23
CA ALA A 154 32.62 33.54 8.34
C ALA A 154 32.57 32.14 8.97
N LEU A 155 32.63 31.08 8.15
CA LEU A 155 32.61 29.69 8.63
C LEU A 155 33.97 29.20 9.14
N LEU A 156 35.06 29.91 8.85
CA LEU A 156 36.40 29.55 9.31
C LEU A 156 36.84 30.28 10.59
N GLU A 157 36.26 31.45 10.90
CA GLU A 157 36.61 32.29 12.06
C GLU A 157 35.85 31.94 13.37
N THR A 158 34.97 30.94 13.35
CA THR A 158 34.19 30.52 14.52
C THR A 158 35.00 29.54 15.41
N GLU A 159 35.42 29.97 16.60
CA GLU A 159 36.30 29.22 17.55
C GLU A 159 35.64 27.99 18.25
N ASP A 160 36.42 26.93 18.46
CA ASP A 160 36.08 25.69 19.18
C ASP A 160 36.15 25.82 20.73
N LEU A 161 35.21 25.20 21.45
CA LEU A 161 35.35 24.85 22.88
C LEU A 161 36.15 23.52 23.02
N PRO A 162 37.02 23.35 24.04
CA PRO A 162 38.25 22.57 23.92
C PRO A 162 38.10 21.03 23.96
N SER A 163 38.89 20.37 23.11
CA SER A 163 39.15 18.92 23.09
C SER A 163 40.12 18.49 24.19
N ARG A 164 39.80 17.42 24.95
CA ARG A 164 40.75 16.71 25.82
C ARG A 164 41.34 15.51 25.08
N THR A 165 42.66 15.48 24.91
CA THR A 165 43.44 14.37 24.37
C THR A 165 43.67 13.28 25.41
N SER A 166 43.89 12.06 24.94
CA SER A 166 44.06 10.82 25.69
C SER A 166 45.37 10.71 26.46
N ASP A 167 45.32 9.83 27.45
CA ASP A 167 46.38 8.98 28.03
C ASP A 167 46.96 9.30 29.42
N GLU A 168 47.04 8.18 30.17
CA GLU A 168 47.79 7.86 31.40
C GLU A 168 47.18 8.15 32.79
N GLY A 169 47.11 7.08 33.61
CA GLY A 169 47.36 7.19 35.06
C GLY A 169 46.34 6.52 35.97
N ALA A 170 46.75 5.40 36.59
CA ALA A 170 46.02 4.61 37.57
C ALA A 170 45.61 5.34 38.88
N ALA A 171 44.63 4.70 39.56
CA ALA A 171 44.43 4.59 41.02
C ALA A 171 43.30 5.39 41.70
N GLY A 172 42.55 4.68 42.57
CA GLY A 172 41.75 5.21 43.69
C GLY A 172 40.25 5.37 43.36
N ARG A 173 39.38 4.38 43.61
CA ARG A 173 38.63 4.11 44.85
C ARG A 173 37.83 5.29 45.43
N GLU A 174 36.53 5.00 45.65
CA GLU A 174 35.69 5.45 46.77
C GLU A 174 35.30 6.95 46.78
N ALA A 175 34.14 7.44 47.21
CA ALA A 175 32.95 6.87 47.84
C ALA A 175 31.95 8.02 48.11
N ILE A 176 30.66 7.67 48.23
CA ILE A 176 29.66 8.24 49.18
C ILE A 176 29.03 9.62 48.88
N VAL A 177 27.75 9.55 48.46
CA VAL A 177 26.50 10.03 49.11
C VAL A 177 26.56 11.24 50.07
N SER A 178 25.58 12.13 49.91
CA SER A 178 24.73 12.80 50.94
C SER A 178 24.63 14.31 50.65
N GLU A 179 23.48 14.77 50.14
CA GLU A 179 22.38 15.36 50.94
C GLU A 179 22.61 16.82 51.35
N ALA A 180 21.83 17.69 50.70
CA ALA A 180 20.75 18.45 51.31
C ALA A 180 20.99 19.86 51.93
N ILE A 181 20.00 20.71 51.60
CA ILE A 181 19.35 21.77 52.39
C ILE A 181 19.86 23.23 52.27
N ASP A 182 18.95 24.03 51.71
CA ASP A 182 18.45 25.37 52.06
C ASP A 182 19.33 26.37 52.82
N SER A 183 19.25 27.64 52.43
CA SER A 183 18.42 28.64 53.14
C SER A 183 18.63 30.07 52.62
N GLU A 184 17.63 30.88 52.91
CA GLU A 184 17.31 32.23 52.41
C GLU A 184 18.24 33.37 52.88
N ALA A 185 18.07 34.51 52.19
CA ALA A 185 17.76 35.83 52.75
C ALA A 185 18.79 36.98 52.61
N ALA A 186 18.22 38.09 52.12
CA ALA A 186 18.32 39.47 52.59
C ALA A 186 19.35 40.44 51.96
N ASP A 187 18.72 41.45 51.36
CA ASP A 187 19.09 42.76 50.86
C ASP A 187 19.67 43.71 51.94
N SER A 188 20.53 44.68 51.55
CA SER A 188 20.34 46.12 51.85
C SER A 188 21.60 47.03 51.65
N ASN A 189 21.34 48.13 50.93
CA ASN A 189 21.82 49.52 51.09
C ASN A 189 23.24 49.96 50.64
N ALA A 190 23.32 50.86 49.64
CA ALA A 190 23.38 52.33 49.85
C ALA A 190 23.78 53.13 48.58
N GLU A 191 23.01 54.17 48.27
CA GLU A 191 23.34 55.37 47.46
C GLU A 191 23.39 56.57 48.45
N PRO A 192 24.19 57.65 48.23
CA PRO A 192 23.64 58.79 47.48
C PRO A 192 24.64 59.69 46.69
N ASP A 193 24.01 60.42 45.75
CA ASP A 193 24.38 61.54 44.87
C ASP A 193 25.15 62.75 45.46
N SER A 194 26.01 63.38 44.65
CA SER A 194 25.92 64.84 44.37
C SER A 194 26.82 65.29 43.18
N SER A 195 26.16 65.49 42.04
CA SER A 195 26.23 66.64 41.11
C SER A 195 27.59 67.24 40.65
N LEU A 196 27.79 67.24 39.32
CA LEU A 196 28.23 68.36 38.44
C LEU A 196 28.21 67.85 36.97
N SER A 197 27.04 67.79 36.33
CA SER A 197 26.48 68.82 35.42
C SER A 197 27.19 68.96 34.06
N GLY A 198 26.49 68.54 32.99
CA GLY A 198 26.59 69.18 31.67
C GLY A 198 26.68 68.22 30.48
N LEU A 199 25.69 68.35 29.57
CA LEU A 199 25.70 67.91 28.17
C LEU A 199 25.16 66.51 27.82
N TRP A 200 23.96 66.16 28.28
CA TRP A 200 23.14 65.13 27.60
C TRP A 200 21.71 65.65 27.42
N SER A 201 21.34 65.95 26.18
CA SER A 201 19.96 66.28 25.81
C SER A 201 19.13 65.00 25.59
N PRO A 202 17.80 65.06 25.69
CA PRO A 202 16.91 63.89 25.54
C PRO A 202 16.85 63.28 24.12
N GLN A 203 17.62 63.78 23.15
CA GLN A 203 17.63 63.25 21.77
C GLN A 203 18.67 62.15 21.53
N SER A 204 19.74 62.04 22.33
CA SER A 204 20.80 61.05 22.09
C SER A 204 20.51 59.63 22.61
N ARG A 205 19.43 59.45 23.38
CA ARG A 205 18.93 58.13 23.80
C ARG A 205 17.96 57.50 22.79
N ASN A 206 17.38 58.28 21.90
CA ASN A 206 16.58 57.74 20.79
C ASN A 206 17.43 57.45 19.55
N ASP A 207 18.58 58.12 19.38
CA ASP A 207 19.48 57.88 18.24
C ASP A 207 20.41 56.67 18.42
N MET A 208 20.81 56.28 19.64
CA MET A 208 21.55 55.00 19.83
C MET A 208 20.66 53.76 19.69
N THR A 209 19.35 53.90 19.94
CA THR A 209 18.35 52.86 19.65
C THR A 209 17.94 52.85 18.17
N ALA A 210 18.25 53.92 17.41
CA ALA A 210 18.08 53.97 15.96
C ALA A 210 19.34 53.53 15.18
N MET A 211 20.55 53.74 15.73
CA MET A 211 21.79 53.26 15.11
C MET A 211 22.13 51.80 15.43
N ALA A 212 21.70 51.25 16.58
CA ALA A 212 21.75 49.81 16.83
C ALA A 212 20.68 49.03 16.03
N ASN A 213 19.64 49.71 15.53
CA ASN A 213 18.57 49.12 14.72
C ASN A 213 18.72 49.35 13.21
N SER A 214 19.84 49.91 12.72
CA SER A 214 20.03 50.16 11.27
C SER A 214 21.20 49.43 10.61
N GLN A 215 22.01 48.66 11.34
CA GLN A 215 22.98 47.68 10.80
C GLN A 215 23.22 46.59 11.87
N SER A 216 22.40 45.56 12.03
CA SER A 216 22.26 44.42 11.12
C SER A 216 20.87 43.79 11.25
N ALA A 217 19.88 44.39 10.59
CA ALA A 217 18.81 43.57 10.03
C ALA A 217 19.44 42.77 8.88
N ALA A 218 20.09 41.66 9.20
CA ALA A 218 20.23 40.60 8.20
C ALA A 218 18.79 40.26 7.84
N THR A 219 18.40 40.65 6.64
CA THR A 219 17.14 40.31 5.99
C THR A 219 16.75 38.89 6.38
N LEU A 220 15.70 38.74 7.19
CA LEU A 220 15.03 37.46 7.35
C LEU A 220 14.52 37.09 5.96
N PHE A 221 15.30 36.29 5.23
CA PHE A 221 14.80 35.69 4.00
C PHE A 221 13.56 34.88 4.39
N PRO A 222 12.42 35.04 3.68
CA PRO A 222 11.27 34.15 3.90
C PRO A 222 11.77 32.71 3.73
N ALA A 223 11.39 31.82 4.63
CA ALA A 223 11.72 30.40 4.53
C ALA A 223 10.42 29.61 4.58
N VAL A 224 10.30 28.61 3.72
CA VAL A 224 9.21 27.63 3.74
C VAL A 224 9.83 26.31 4.13
N GLY A 225 9.45 25.77 5.30
CA GLY A 225 9.88 24.44 5.71
C GLY A 225 9.38 23.35 4.74
N PRO A 226 9.86 22.10 4.88
CA PRO A 226 9.40 21.00 4.03
C PRO A 226 7.88 20.84 4.13
N LEU A 227 7.18 21.00 3.01
CA LEU A 227 5.73 20.90 2.93
C LEU A 227 5.28 19.44 2.94
N VAL A 228 6.00 18.56 2.23
CA VAL A 228 5.66 17.15 2.09
C VAL A 228 6.24 16.39 3.28
N GLN A 229 5.36 15.80 4.09
CA GLN A 229 5.75 15.08 5.30
C GLN A 229 6.04 13.59 5.06
N THR A 230 5.64 13.05 3.90
CA THR A 230 5.89 11.66 3.55
C THR A 230 7.36 11.44 3.21
N THR A 231 7.89 10.28 3.57
CA THR A 231 9.22 9.80 3.21
C THR A 231 9.07 8.49 2.46
N TRP A 232 8.31 8.49 1.36
CA TRP A 232 7.97 7.28 0.62
C TRP A 232 9.11 6.80 -0.30
N ASP A 233 9.13 5.51 -0.59
CA ASP A 233 10.11 4.85 -1.46
C ASP A 233 9.42 4.32 -2.73
N GLN A 234 10.18 3.62 -3.58
CA GLN A 234 9.72 2.98 -4.82
C GLN A 234 9.71 1.45 -4.75
N LYS A 235 10.28 0.88 -3.68
CA LYS A 235 10.51 -0.56 -3.53
C LYS A 235 9.41 -1.18 -2.66
N CYS A 236 9.77 -2.24 -1.94
CA CYS A 236 8.94 -2.98 -0.99
C CYS A 236 7.99 -2.09 -0.18
N TYR A 237 6.79 -2.61 0.08
CA TYR A 237 5.65 -1.90 0.70
C TYR A 237 4.95 -0.89 -0.20
N TYR A 238 5.69 -0.18 -1.05
CA TYR A 238 5.14 0.82 -1.97
C TYR A 238 4.76 0.23 -3.33
N ASN A 239 5.51 -0.79 -3.78
CA ASN A 239 5.35 -1.40 -5.09
C ASN A 239 4.49 -2.67 -5.12
N THR A 240 3.82 -3.02 -4.02
CA THR A 240 3.05 -4.29 -3.88
C THR A 240 1.98 -4.47 -4.95
N LEU A 241 1.43 -3.39 -5.52
CA LEU A 241 0.46 -3.45 -6.62
C LEU A 241 1.05 -3.14 -8.01
N CYS A 242 2.35 -2.89 -8.09
CA CYS A 242 3.04 -2.75 -9.38
C CYS A 242 3.16 -4.13 -10.06
N PRO A 243 3.37 -4.18 -11.39
CA PRO A 243 3.46 -5.44 -12.11
C PRO A 243 4.49 -6.40 -11.49
N THR A 244 4.11 -7.67 -11.36
CA THR A 244 5.01 -8.71 -10.84
C THR A 244 6.26 -8.81 -11.71
N ASP A 245 7.42 -8.73 -11.08
CA ASP A 245 8.71 -8.89 -11.72
C ASP A 245 9.66 -9.55 -10.71
N ALA A 246 9.99 -10.82 -10.95
CA ALA A 246 10.84 -11.61 -10.06
C ALA A 246 12.25 -11.01 -9.90
N SER A 247 12.69 -10.19 -10.85
CA SER A 247 13.97 -9.49 -10.75
C SER A 247 13.85 -8.23 -9.90
N GLY A 248 12.65 -7.69 -9.69
CA GLY A 248 12.40 -6.46 -8.96
C GLY A 248 12.32 -6.66 -7.43
N PRO A 249 12.45 -5.57 -6.65
CA PRO A 249 12.40 -5.64 -5.19
C PRO A 249 11.04 -6.14 -4.72
N CYS A 250 11.06 -7.08 -3.78
CA CYS A 250 9.86 -7.75 -3.27
C CYS A 250 9.01 -8.45 -4.35
N GLY A 251 9.59 -8.80 -5.49
CA GLY A 251 8.91 -9.53 -6.56
C GLY A 251 8.05 -8.66 -7.49
N HIS A 252 8.21 -7.33 -7.43
CA HIS A 252 7.47 -6.39 -8.27
C HIS A 252 8.41 -5.39 -8.93
N ALA A 253 8.01 -4.90 -10.11
CA ALA A 253 8.59 -3.70 -10.69
C ALA A 253 8.54 -2.55 -9.68
N VAL A 254 9.54 -1.68 -9.67
CA VAL A 254 9.49 -0.49 -8.80
C VAL A 254 8.39 0.46 -9.24
N THR A 255 7.83 1.25 -8.33
CA THR A 255 6.74 2.21 -8.65
C THR A 255 7.14 3.22 -9.72
N GLY A 256 8.42 3.62 -9.73
CA GLY A 256 8.95 4.67 -10.58
C GLY A 256 8.93 6.04 -9.91
N CYS A 257 9.99 6.81 -10.13
CA CYS A 257 10.22 8.09 -9.47
C CYS A 257 9.10 9.11 -9.71
N VAL A 258 8.54 9.14 -10.92
CA VAL A 258 7.40 10.03 -11.27
C VAL A 258 6.16 9.67 -10.46
N ALA A 259 5.83 8.37 -10.36
CA ALA A 259 4.67 7.92 -9.61
C ALA A 259 4.84 8.20 -8.11
N THR A 260 6.01 7.88 -7.54
CA THR A 260 6.29 8.15 -6.11
C THR A 260 6.24 9.63 -5.79
N ALA A 261 6.86 10.49 -6.59
CA ALA A 261 6.84 11.92 -6.35
C ALA A 261 5.42 12.52 -6.53
N MET A 262 4.66 12.06 -7.54
CA MET A 262 3.27 12.46 -7.74
C MET A 262 2.37 12.02 -6.57
N ALA A 263 2.49 10.76 -6.12
CA ALA A 263 1.71 10.20 -5.02
C ALA A 263 1.94 10.95 -3.70
N GLN A 264 3.18 11.31 -3.39
CA GLN A 264 3.52 12.09 -2.21
C GLN A 264 2.91 13.50 -2.24
N ILE A 265 2.90 14.18 -3.40
CA ILE A 265 2.20 15.47 -3.55
C ILE A 265 0.69 15.30 -3.40
N MET A 266 0.10 14.24 -3.95
CA MET A 266 -1.33 13.96 -3.77
C MET A 266 -1.67 13.69 -2.30
N LYS A 267 -0.80 12.97 -1.60
CA LYS A 267 -0.92 12.72 -0.17
C LYS A 267 -0.78 13.99 0.66
N TYR A 268 0.11 14.91 0.27
CA TYR A 268 0.17 16.25 0.88
C TYR A 268 -1.21 16.90 0.84
N TRP A 269 -1.87 16.95 -0.31
CA TRP A 269 -3.21 17.53 -0.41
C TRP A 269 -4.34 16.67 0.18
N ASN A 270 -4.09 15.37 0.44
CA ASN A 270 -5.10 14.35 0.69
C ASN A 270 -6.27 14.45 -0.32
N TYR A 271 -5.92 14.55 -1.61
CA TYR A 271 -6.88 14.80 -2.68
C TYR A 271 -6.54 14.01 -3.96
N PRO A 272 -7.53 13.46 -4.67
CA PRO A 272 -8.99 13.58 -4.43
C PRO A 272 -9.54 12.51 -3.48
N ALA A 273 -10.76 12.68 -2.96
CA ALA A 273 -11.46 11.60 -2.26
C ALA A 273 -11.74 10.42 -3.19
N THR A 274 -12.14 10.72 -4.43
CA THR A 274 -12.33 9.76 -5.52
C THR A 274 -11.76 10.34 -6.81
N GLY A 275 -11.06 9.54 -7.61
CA GLY A 275 -10.56 9.97 -8.92
C GLY A 275 -11.67 10.13 -9.96
N THR A 276 -11.32 10.32 -11.23
CA THR A 276 -12.26 10.43 -12.34
C THR A 276 -11.80 9.57 -13.51
N GLY A 277 -12.73 8.82 -14.12
CA GLY A 277 -12.46 7.99 -15.28
C GLY A 277 -11.51 6.82 -14.99
N SER A 278 -10.94 6.26 -16.05
CA SER A 278 -9.98 5.17 -15.99
C SER A 278 -8.90 5.37 -17.06
N ASN A 279 -7.76 4.70 -16.91
CA ASN A 279 -6.75 4.60 -17.95
C ASN A 279 -6.32 3.14 -18.13
N SER A 280 -5.97 2.79 -19.36
CA SER A 280 -5.48 1.46 -19.74
C SER A 280 -4.51 1.58 -20.92
N TYR A 281 -3.36 0.92 -20.83
CA TYR A 281 -2.36 0.87 -21.90
C TYR A 281 -1.63 -0.47 -21.89
N THR A 282 -1.06 -0.86 -23.03
CA THR A 282 -0.30 -2.10 -23.15
C THR A 282 1.18 -1.84 -22.95
N HIS A 283 1.75 -2.44 -21.91
CA HIS A 283 3.19 -2.52 -21.68
C HIS A 283 3.79 -3.70 -22.47
N PRO A 284 4.94 -3.53 -23.13
CA PRO A 284 5.54 -4.60 -23.95
C PRO A 284 5.93 -5.85 -23.13
N THR A 285 6.25 -5.68 -21.85
CA THR A 285 6.68 -6.77 -20.96
C THR A 285 5.58 -7.29 -20.03
N TYR A 286 4.69 -6.40 -19.55
CA TYR A 286 3.74 -6.73 -18.49
C TYR A 286 2.29 -6.80 -18.98
N GLY A 287 2.07 -6.73 -20.30
CA GLY A 287 0.74 -6.77 -20.88
C GLY A 287 -0.07 -5.51 -20.58
N THR A 288 -1.39 -5.65 -20.53
CA THR A 288 -2.30 -4.52 -20.34
C THR A 288 -2.35 -4.10 -18.87
N LEU A 289 -1.98 -2.86 -18.59
CA LEU A 289 -2.02 -2.25 -17.27
C LEU A 289 -3.16 -1.24 -17.22
N SER A 290 -4.02 -1.37 -16.21
CA SER A 290 -5.24 -0.56 -16.10
C SER A 290 -5.50 -0.12 -14.66
N ALA A 291 -6.15 1.05 -14.53
CA ALA A 291 -6.62 1.58 -13.25
C ALA A 291 -7.92 2.35 -13.47
N ASN A 292 -8.91 2.12 -12.61
CA ASN A 292 -10.17 2.86 -12.60
C ASN A 292 -10.19 3.86 -11.44
N PHE A 293 -9.82 5.10 -11.75
CA PHE A 293 -9.75 6.17 -10.77
C PHE A 293 -11.14 6.60 -10.28
N GLY A 294 -12.14 6.57 -11.17
CA GLY A 294 -13.53 6.96 -10.91
C GLY A 294 -14.27 6.05 -9.93
N SER A 295 -13.85 4.79 -9.79
CA SER A 295 -14.41 3.84 -8.81
C SER A 295 -13.56 3.73 -7.54
N THR A 296 -12.46 4.48 -7.43
CA THR A 296 -11.48 4.31 -6.35
C THR A 296 -11.58 5.44 -5.35
N ILE A 297 -11.92 5.09 -4.11
CA ILE A 297 -11.86 6.01 -2.98
C ILE A 297 -10.45 5.94 -2.38
N TYR A 298 -9.72 7.06 -2.42
CA TYR A 298 -8.38 7.14 -1.83
C TYR A 298 -8.49 7.33 -0.32
N ARG A 299 -8.08 6.30 0.45
CA ARG A 299 -8.19 6.25 1.91
C ARG A 299 -7.02 6.99 2.56
N TRP A 300 -7.01 8.31 2.43
CA TRP A 300 -5.91 9.16 2.86
C TRP A 300 -5.49 8.97 4.31
N ASN A 301 -6.43 8.71 5.22
CA ASN A 301 -6.14 8.52 6.66
C ASN A 301 -5.36 7.22 6.95
N GLU A 302 -5.39 6.24 6.04
CA GLU A 302 -4.66 4.97 6.16
C GLU A 302 -3.25 5.04 5.56
N MET A 303 -2.87 6.17 4.95
CA MET A 303 -1.58 6.34 4.29
C MET A 303 -0.61 7.06 5.26
N PRO A 304 0.24 6.35 6.02
CA PRO A 304 1.19 6.98 6.94
C PRO A 304 2.31 7.70 6.19
N ALA A 305 3.03 8.57 6.90
CA ALA A 305 4.16 9.31 6.33
C ALA A 305 5.32 8.40 5.87
N HIS A 306 5.48 7.23 6.48
CA HIS A 306 6.52 6.23 6.17
C HIS A 306 5.93 4.83 6.30
N LEU A 307 6.41 3.87 5.50
CA LEU A 307 5.99 2.46 5.58
C LEU A 307 7.08 1.60 6.19
N THR A 308 6.72 0.84 7.22
CA THR A 308 7.54 -0.25 7.78
C THR A 308 6.98 -1.62 7.45
N GLU A 309 5.80 -1.66 6.84
CA GLU A 309 5.04 -2.85 6.45
C GLU A 309 4.15 -2.51 5.25
N GLU A 310 3.59 -3.53 4.60
CA GLU A 310 2.73 -3.37 3.43
C GLU A 310 1.49 -2.53 3.76
N ASN A 311 1.16 -1.60 2.86
CA ASN A 311 -0.01 -0.75 3.02
C ASN A 311 -0.76 -0.64 1.71
N GLY A 312 -1.91 -1.31 1.63
CA GLY A 312 -2.71 -1.35 0.41
C GLY A 312 -3.17 0.01 -0.08
N ALA A 313 -3.40 0.99 0.82
CA ALA A 313 -3.81 2.34 0.42
C ALA A 313 -2.68 3.08 -0.32
N VAL A 314 -1.45 3.04 0.22
CA VAL A 314 -0.28 3.65 -0.44
C VAL A 314 0.06 2.90 -1.73
N ALA A 315 0.07 1.56 -1.72
CA ALA A 315 0.35 0.77 -2.93
C ALA A 315 -0.67 1.02 -4.05
N THR A 316 -1.95 1.19 -3.71
CA THR A 316 -3.01 1.57 -4.66
C THR A 316 -2.73 2.91 -5.28
N LEU A 317 -2.42 3.93 -4.46
CA LEU A 317 -2.09 5.26 -4.96
C LEU A 317 -0.84 5.24 -5.86
N MET A 318 0.21 4.52 -5.45
CA MET A 318 1.45 4.38 -6.23
C MET A 318 1.21 3.75 -7.60
N TYR A 319 0.50 2.62 -7.65
CA TYR A 319 0.18 1.94 -8.89
C TYR A 319 -0.72 2.80 -9.78
N HIS A 320 -1.74 3.45 -9.21
CA HIS A 320 -2.63 4.36 -9.94
C HIS A 320 -1.87 5.55 -10.52
N CYS A 321 -0.95 6.12 -9.75
CA CYS A 321 -0.07 7.18 -10.22
C CYS A 321 0.75 6.73 -11.42
N GLY A 322 1.31 5.51 -11.38
CA GLY A 322 2.06 4.92 -12.49
C GLY A 322 1.19 4.64 -13.72
N VAL A 323 0.01 4.06 -13.56
CA VAL A 323 -0.91 3.82 -14.69
C VAL A 323 -1.39 5.12 -15.32
N ALA A 324 -1.67 6.16 -14.53
CA ALA A 324 -2.13 7.45 -15.02
C ALA A 324 -1.11 8.16 -15.93
N VAL A 325 0.19 7.89 -15.76
CA VAL A 325 1.28 8.44 -16.57
C VAL A 325 1.83 7.47 -17.62
N ASN A 326 1.14 6.35 -17.88
CA ASN A 326 1.59 5.29 -18.78
C ASN A 326 3.03 4.81 -18.45
N MET A 327 3.26 4.50 -17.16
CA MET A 327 4.58 4.11 -16.65
C MET A 327 5.21 2.96 -17.46
N TYR A 328 6.40 3.19 -17.99
CA TYR A 328 7.24 2.12 -18.50
C TYR A 328 7.88 1.40 -17.30
N TYR A 329 7.15 0.43 -16.75
CA TYR A 329 7.60 -0.32 -15.59
C TYR A 329 8.86 -1.14 -15.91
N SER A 330 9.72 -1.33 -14.92
CA SER A 330 10.76 -2.35 -14.95
C SER A 330 11.14 -2.81 -13.53
N ALA A 331 11.78 -3.96 -13.42
CA ALA A 331 12.31 -4.50 -12.16
C ALA A 331 12.99 -3.46 -11.26
N TRP A 332 13.87 -2.61 -11.80
CA TRP A 332 14.73 -1.73 -11.01
C TRP A 332 14.69 -0.25 -11.41
N SER A 333 14.00 0.11 -12.50
CA SER A 333 14.00 1.48 -13.02
C SER A 333 12.77 1.76 -13.88
N SER A 334 11.63 2.02 -13.25
CA SER A 334 10.40 2.40 -13.95
C SER A 334 10.43 3.87 -14.35
N ALA A 335 10.05 4.18 -15.59
CA ALA A 335 10.18 5.51 -16.18
C ALA A 335 8.87 6.01 -16.81
N ALA A 336 8.58 7.30 -16.65
CA ALA A 336 7.46 7.97 -17.32
C ALA A 336 7.87 9.38 -17.75
N ILE A 337 7.11 9.96 -18.67
CA ILE A 337 7.22 11.38 -19.01
C ILE A 337 6.61 12.18 -17.86
N LEU A 338 7.31 13.23 -17.42
CA LEU A 338 6.80 14.12 -16.40
C LEU A 338 5.87 15.17 -17.04
N SER A 339 4.59 15.17 -16.66
CA SER A 339 3.57 16.12 -17.14
C SER A 339 2.48 16.31 -16.08
N PRO A 340 1.83 17.49 -15.98
CA PRO A 340 0.64 17.68 -15.15
C PRO A 340 -0.62 16.96 -15.64
N ASP A 341 -0.64 16.43 -16.87
CA ASP A 341 -1.86 15.94 -17.53
C ASP A 341 -2.60 14.88 -16.70
N ALA A 342 -1.89 13.91 -16.14
CA ALA A 342 -2.49 12.86 -15.32
C ALA A 342 -3.21 13.41 -14.07
N LEU A 343 -2.57 14.37 -13.38
CA LEU A 343 -3.13 15.06 -12.22
C LEU A 343 -4.41 15.82 -12.60
N ILE A 344 -4.41 16.47 -13.76
CA ILE A 344 -5.55 17.25 -14.26
C ILE A 344 -6.70 16.33 -14.68
N THR A 345 -6.41 15.35 -15.53
CA THR A 345 -7.43 14.51 -16.18
C THR A 345 -8.08 13.51 -15.23
N TYR A 346 -7.28 12.82 -14.41
CA TYR A 346 -7.77 11.69 -13.62
C TYR A 346 -7.97 12.02 -12.14
N PHE A 347 -7.30 13.06 -11.65
CA PHE A 347 -7.26 13.38 -10.22
C PHE A 347 -7.83 14.75 -9.86
N GLY A 348 -8.36 15.51 -10.83
CA GLY A 348 -9.07 16.76 -10.55
C GLY A 348 -8.18 17.93 -10.11
N TYR A 349 -6.89 17.92 -10.48
CA TYR A 349 -5.98 19.03 -10.22
C TYR A 349 -6.15 20.15 -11.26
N SER A 350 -5.64 21.34 -10.91
CA SER A 350 -5.87 22.58 -11.62
C SER A 350 -5.40 22.51 -13.08
N PRO A 351 -6.24 22.95 -14.04
CA PRO A 351 -5.84 23.03 -15.45
C PRO A 351 -4.75 24.09 -15.71
N SER A 352 -4.35 24.83 -14.67
CA SER A 352 -3.22 25.77 -14.75
C SER A 352 -1.85 25.08 -14.60
N GLY A 353 -1.80 23.79 -14.27
CA GLY A 353 -0.54 23.06 -14.13
C GLY A 353 0.25 23.05 -15.43
N ARG A 354 1.56 23.31 -15.36
CA ARG A 354 2.44 23.38 -16.54
C ARG A 354 3.77 22.70 -16.27
N TYR A 355 4.33 22.08 -17.30
CA TYR A 355 5.73 21.66 -17.30
C TYR A 355 6.58 22.82 -17.81
N GLU A 356 7.51 23.30 -16.98
CA GLU A 356 8.42 24.41 -17.27
C GLU A 356 9.84 23.86 -17.48
N PHE A 357 10.47 24.17 -18.62
CA PHE A 357 11.83 23.75 -18.93
C PHE A 357 12.84 24.71 -18.30
N ARG A 358 13.86 24.18 -17.63
CA ARG A 358 14.87 24.99 -16.94
C ARG A 358 15.66 25.90 -17.88
N GLU A 359 15.89 25.43 -19.11
CA GLU A 359 16.67 26.15 -20.13
C GLU A 359 16.02 27.45 -20.61
N ASP A 360 14.71 27.61 -20.37
CA ASP A 360 13.95 28.81 -20.73
C ASP A 360 14.13 29.96 -19.71
N TYR A 361 14.83 29.73 -18.60
CA TYR A 361 14.96 30.67 -17.50
C TYR A 361 16.43 30.95 -17.13
N SER A 362 16.73 32.18 -16.73
CA SER A 362 17.97 32.45 -15.97
C SER A 362 17.91 31.82 -14.58
N ASP A 363 19.06 31.66 -13.91
CA ASP A 363 19.12 31.17 -12.52
C ASP A 363 18.20 31.95 -11.59
N THR A 364 18.21 33.29 -11.70
CA THR A 364 17.37 34.16 -10.88
C THR A 364 15.88 33.95 -11.15
N GLU A 365 15.47 33.83 -12.42
CA GLU A 365 14.07 33.60 -12.78
C GLU A 365 13.60 32.21 -12.34
N TRP A 366 14.43 31.19 -12.50
CA TRP A 366 14.12 29.83 -12.06
C TRP A 366 13.97 29.74 -10.54
N THR A 367 14.91 30.32 -9.79
CA THR A 367 14.82 30.41 -8.33
C THR A 367 13.56 31.17 -7.90
N ALA A 368 13.22 32.28 -8.56
CA ALA A 368 12.01 33.03 -8.27
C ALA A 368 10.74 32.21 -8.53
N LEU A 369 10.69 31.45 -9.64
CA LEU A 369 9.58 30.56 -9.97
C LEU A 369 9.37 29.47 -8.91
N MET A 370 10.45 28.75 -8.53
CA MET A 370 10.38 27.72 -7.49
C MET A 370 9.91 28.30 -6.15
N LYS A 371 10.47 29.45 -5.75
CA LYS A 371 10.03 30.13 -4.52
C LYS A 371 8.58 30.60 -4.62
N ALA A 372 8.09 31.02 -5.78
CA ALA A 372 6.71 31.46 -5.95
C ALA A 372 5.71 30.30 -5.72
N GLU A 373 6.02 29.10 -6.22
CA GLU A 373 5.23 27.89 -5.95
C GLU A 373 5.24 27.55 -4.45
N LEU A 374 6.42 27.50 -3.83
CA LEU A 374 6.57 27.14 -2.42
C LEU A 374 5.95 28.17 -1.47
N ASN A 375 6.08 29.46 -1.77
CA ASN A 375 5.39 30.53 -1.04
C ASN A 375 3.86 30.42 -1.16
N SER A 376 3.36 29.75 -2.21
CA SER A 376 1.95 29.44 -2.40
C SER A 376 1.54 28.10 -1.77
N LEU A 377 2.42 27.48 -0.97
CA LEU A 377 2.29 26.13 -0.40
C LEU A 377 2.04 25.05 -1.46
N ARG A 378 2.64 25.19 -2.64
CA ARG A 378 2.56 24.21 -3.71
C ARG A 378 3.90 23.48 -3.82
N PRO A 379 4.00 22.23 -3.34
CA PRO A 379 5.15 21.39 -3.63
C PRO A 379 5.32 21.26 -5.14
N VAL A 380 6.57 21.33 -5.59
CA VAL A 380 6.93 21.31 -7.00
C VAL A 380 7.46 19.94 -7.36
N LEU A 381 6.85 19.32 -8.37
CA LEU A 381 7.35 18.08 -8.93
C LEU A 381 8.48 18.41 -9.91
N TYR A 382 9.69 17.92 -9.64
CA TYR A 382 10.91 18.32 -10.34
C TYR A 382 11.54 17.13 -11.07
N ARG A 383 12.24 17.37 -12.18
CA ARG A 383 13.03 16.35 -12.91
C ARG A 383 14.37 16.88 -13.36
N GLY A 384 15.33 15.96 -13.44
CA GLY A 384 16.56 16.13 -14.20
C GLY A 384 17.00 14.84 -14.87
N SER A 385 17.79 14.94 -15.95
CA SER A 385 18.38 13.76 -16.60
C SER A 385 19.86 13.89 -16.93
N GLY A 386 20.56 12.76 -16.87
CA GLY A 386 22.00 12.61 -17.00
C GLY A 386 22.40 11.47 -17.94
N GLU A 387 23.70 11.21 -18.08
CA GLU A 387 24.24 10.00 -18.74
C GLU A 387 23.72 8.69 -18.12
N GLN A 388 23.22 8.74 -16.88
CA GLN A 388 22.64 7.60 -16.16
C GLN A 388 21.10 7.58 -16.14
N GLY A 389 20.44 8.33 -17.03
CA GLY A 389 18.97 8.38 -17.15
C GLY A 389 18.32 9.58 -16.47
N GLY A 390 16.99 9.67 -16.47
CA GLY A 390 16.22 10.75 -15.82
C GLY A 390 15.57 10.32 -14.51
N HIS A 391 15.46 11.24 -13.54
CA HIS A 391 14.80 10.98 -12.26
C HIS A 391 13.93 12.16 -11.83
N ALA A 392 12.79 11.87 -11.21
CA ALA A 392 11.86 12.84 -10.66
C ALA A 392 11.88 12.85 -9.12
N PHE A 393 11.78 14.03 -8.54
CA PHE A 393 11.81 14.27 -7.10
C PHE A 393 10.94 15.48 -6.74
N ILE A 394 10.80 15.79 -5.46
CA ILE A 394 9.94 16.90 -5.00
C ILE A 394 10.82 18.00 -4.44
N VAL A 395 10.57 19.23 -4.87
CA VAL A 395 11.04 20.44 -4.21
C VAL A 395 9.89 21.00 -3.39
N ASP A 396 10.01 20.97 -2.07
CA ASP A 396 8.88 21.23 -1.15
C ASP A 396 9.23 22.20 -0.02
N GLY A 397 10.37 22.88 -0.08
CA GLY A 397 10.74 23.90 0.89
C GLY A 397 11.94 24.70 0.43
N PHE A 398 12.24 25.80 1.10
CA PHE A 398 13.47 26.57 0.89
C PHE A 398 13.87 27.35 2.13
N GLU A 399 15.16 27.62 2.24
CA GLU A 399 15.76 28.47 3.27
C GLU A 399 16.86 29.34 2.66
N GLY A 400 17.11 30.49 3.31
CA GLY A 400 18.10 31.45 2.81
C GLY A 400 17.81 31.93 1.39
N GLU A 401 18.87 32.30 0.67
CA GLU A 401 18.74 32.85 -0.68
C GLU A 401 18.42 31.80 -1.74
N ASP A 402 18.85 30.55 -1.61
CA ASP A 402 18.81 29.59 -2.72
C ASP A 402 18.98 28.10 -2.33
N PHE A 403 18.86 27.75 -1.05
CA PHE A 403 18.77 26.34 -0.65
C PHE A 403 17.32 25.87 -0.70
N PHE A 404 17.07 24.81 -1.46
CA PHE A 404 15.76 24.20 -1.57
C PHE A 404 15.76 22.85 -0.85
N HIS A 405 14.69 22.58 -0.10
CA HIS A 405 14.45 21.25 0.43
C HIS A 405 14.06 20.31 -0.70
N ILE A 406 14.69 19.15 -0.73
CA ILE A 406 14.43 18.10 -1.70
C ILE A 406 14.03 16.82 -0.97
N ASN A 407 12.89 16.27 -1.37
CA ASN A 407 12.49 14.90 -1.09
C ASN A 407 12.77 14.03 -2.31
N TRP A 408 13.70 13.08 -2.18
CA TRP A 408 14.18 12.27 -3.32
C TRP A 408 13.25 11.10 -3.69
N GLY A 409 12.25 10.81 -2.86
CA GLY A 409 11.38 9.63 -3.00
C GLY A 409 12.13 8.32 -2.74
N TRP A 410 13.01 8.32 -1.72
CA TRP A 410 13.91 7.21 -1.38
C TRP A 410 13.88 6.88 0.11
N GLY A 411 12.66 6.76 0.66
CA GLY A 411 12.45 6.37 2.06
C GLY A 411 12.83 7.46 3.07
N GLY A 412 12.93 8.73 2.63
CA GLY A 412 13.45 9.85 3.44
C GLY A 412 14.97 9.88 3.55
N GLY A 413 15.66 8.87 2.99
CA GLY A 413 17.11 8.88 2.89
C GLY A 413 17.57 10.06 2.02
N TYR A 414 18.60 10.75 2.49
CA TYR A 414 19.26 11.87 1.79
C TYR A 414 18.41 13.13 1.59
N ASP A 415 17.17 13.16 2.07
CA ASP A 415 16.34 14.36 2.03
C ASP A 415 17.01 15.48 2.81
N GLY A 416 16.88 16.71 2.32
CA GLY A 416 17.61 17.84 2.89
C GLY A 416 17.64 19.07 2.01
N TYR A 417 18.47 20.02 2.38
CA TYR A 417 18.58 21.31 1.71
C TYR A 417 19.76 21.31 0.75
N PHE A 418 19.47 21.56 -0.52
CA PHE A 418 20.44 21.52 -1.60
C PHE A 418 20.38 22.79 -2.43
N TYR A 419 21.54 23.21 -2.91
CA TYR A 419 21.60 24.29 -3.87
C TYR A 419 21.15 23.80 -5.26
N LEU A 420 20.14 24.46 -5.83
CA LEU A 420 19.61 24.13 -7.17
C LEU A 420 20.33 24.86 -8.31
N GLY A 421 20.99 25.99 -8.06
CA GLY A 421 21.75 26.87 -8.99
C GLY A 421 21.69 26.59 -10.51
N THR A 422 22.87 26.57 -11.13
CA THR A 422 23.10 25.88 -12.41
C THR A 422 23.33 24.40 -12.11
N ILE A 423 22.30 23.68 -11.64
CA ILE A 423 22.35 22.23 -11.88
C ILE A 423 22.43 22.06 -13.39
N GLU A 424 23.56 21.59 -13.90
CA GLU A 424 23.63 21.04 -15.24
C GLU A 424 23.31 19.55 -15.13
N PHE A 425 22.03 19.21 -14.99
CA PHE A 425 21.58 17.94 -15.54
C PHE A 425 21.89 18.02 -17.04
N SER A 426 22.51 16.98 -17.61
CA SER A 426 23.04 17.10 -18.98
C SER A 426 21.94 17.28 -20.02
N GLN A 427 20.68 16.90 -19.71
CA GLN A 427 19.49 17.03 -20.56
C GLN A 427 18.21 17.13 -19.70
N ASP A 428 17.11 17.66 -20.26
CA ASP A 428 15.72 17.57 -19.74
C ASP A 428 15.53 17.92 -18.25
N GLN A 429 16.06 19.08 -17.83
CA GLN A 429 15.76 19.64 -16.52
C GLN A 429 14.50 20.49 -16.58
N GLY A 430 13.57 20.24 -15.67
CA GLY A 430 12.31 20.97 -15.64
C GLY A 430 11.49 20.67 -14.38
N ALA A 431 10.39 21.39 -14.24
CA ALA A 431 9.51 21.30 -13.09
C ALA A 431 8.04 21.43 -13.51
N VAL A 432 7.15 20.71 -12.84
CA VAL A 432 5.72 20.89 -12.97
C VAL A 432 5.25 21.87 -11.89
N THR A 433 4.80 23.04 -12.34
CA THR A 433 4.25 24.11 -11.49
C THR A 433 2.72 24.06 -11.49
N GLY A 434 2.07 24.77 -10.55
CA GLY A 434 0.62 24.88 -10.52
C GLY A 434 -0.10 23.61 -10.07
N ILE A 435 0.58 22.73 -9.31
CA ILE A 435 -0.02 21.50 -8.78
C ILE A 435 -0.85 21.82 -7.52
N TYR A 436 -2.15 22.01 -7.72
CA TYR A 436 -3.14 22.14 -6.65
C TYR A 436 -4.52 21.65 -7.14
N PRO A 437 -5.41 21.14 -6.26
CA PRO A 437 -6.78 20.74 -6.63
C PRO A 437 -7.60 21.82 -7.37
N ALA A 438 -8.30 21.50 -8.47
CA ALA A 438 -8.95 22.46 -9.38
C ALA A 438 -10.10 23.29 -8.74
N GLY A 439 -10.66 22.81 -7.63
CA GLY A 439 -11.68 23.52 -6.83
C GLY A 439 -11.10 24.58 -5.87
N LEU A 440 -9.78 24.67 -5.76
CA LEU A 440 -9.08 25.70 -5.00
C LEU A 440 -8.66 26.79 -5.98
N PRO A 441 -9.11 28.06 -5.87
CA PRO A 441 -8.61 29.11 -6.75
C PRO A 441 -7.09 29.28 -6.60
N GLY A 442 -6.38 29.18 -7.72
CA GLY A 442 -4.92 29.15 -7.78
C GLY A 442 -4.25 30.34 -7.11
N GLY A 443 -3.47 30.04 -6.07
CA GLY A 443 -2.49 30.98 -5.51
C GLY A 443 -3.06 32.27 -4.95
N THR A 444 -4.37 32.34 -4.66
CA THR A 444 -4.88 33.45 -3.85
C THR A 444 -4.54 33.12 -2.39
N PRO A 445 -3.88 34.01 -1.63
CA PRO A 445 -3.71 33.76 -0.22
C PRO A 445 -5.09 33.66 0.46
N GLY A 446 -5.26 32.74 1.42
CA GLY A 446 -6.57 32.43 1.98
C GLY A 446 -6.66 31.09 2.73
N ILE A 447 -7.88 30.59 2.83
CA ILE A 447 -8.29 29.41 3.62
C ILE A 447 -9.21 28.54 2.76
N HIS A 448 -9.14 27.21 2.90
CA HIS A 448 -9.92 26.23 2.13
C HIS A 448 -10.29 25.01 2.96
N LEU A 449 -11.52 24.51 2.82
CA LEU A 449 -12.09 23.44 3.66
C LEU A 449 -12.34 22.18 2.83
N SER A 450 -12.12 21.00 3.42
CA SER A 450 -12.44 19.69 2.80
C SER A 450 -13.93 19.44 2.62
N THR A 451 -14.77 20.15 3.38
CA THR A 451 -16.22 20.14 3.27
C THR A 451 -16.79 21.47 3.73
N THR A 452 -17.93 21.87 3.16
CA THR A 452 -18.73 23.02 3.60
C THR A 452 -19.93 22.60 4.45
N ALA A 453 -20.12 21.29 4.69
CA ALA A 453 -21.20 20.76 5.50
C ALA A 453 -20.75 19.54 6.34
N LEU A 454 -21.27 19.44 7.56
CA LEU A 454 -21.02 18.34 8.49
C LEU A 454 -22.33 17.94 9.18
N THR A 455 -22.66 16.66 9.22
CA THR A 455 -23.85 16.16 9.95
C THR A 455 -23.40 15.33 11.14
N LEU A 456 -23.94 15.64 12.33
CA LEU A 456 -23.62 14.98 13.60
C LEU A 456 -24.87 14.36 14.22
N GLY A 457 -24.68 13.27 14.97
CA GLY A 457 -25.71 12.69 15.84
C GLY A 457 -26.14 13.65 16.95
N GLY A 458 -27.27 13.35 17.60
CA GLY A 458 -27.84 14.20 18.65
C GLY A 458 -27.10 14.18 19.98
N ALA A 459 -26.34 13.14 20.28
CA ALA A 459 -25.46 13.12 21.45
C ALA A 459 -24.20 13.98 21.21
N ALA A 460 -23.52 14.35 22.29
CA ALA A 460 -22.25 15.04 22.22
C ALA A 460 -21.26 14.24 21.36
N HIS A 461 -20.84 14.82 20.24
CA HIS A 461 -20.05 14.15 19.22
C HIS A 461 -19.18 15.15 18.47
N SER A 462 -18.12 14.67 17.83
CA SER A 462 -17.21 15.50 17.06
C SER A 462 -17.00 14.93 15.67
N GLY A 463 -17.04 15.80 14.66
CA GLY A 463 -16.56 15.50 13.32
C GLY A 463 -15.23 16.18 13.05
N THR A 464 -14.59 15.85 11.92
CA THR A 464 -13.35 16.52 11.49
C THR A 464 -13.53 17.20 10.14
N VAL A 465 -12.90 18.36 9.99
CA VAL A 465 -12.82 19.13 8.74
C VAL A 465 -11.35 19.42 8.48
N THR A 466 -10.84 19.04 7.32
CA THR A 466 -9.47 19.38 6.93
C THR A 466 -9.47 20.79 6.36
N LEU A 467 -8.67 21.67 6.96
CA LEU A 467 -8.45 23.05 6.55
C LEU A 467 -7.05 23.19 5.95
N ALA A 468 -6.96 23.66 4.72
CA ALA A 468 -5.72 24.14 4.11
C ALA A 468 -5.70 25.67 4.16
N ALA A 469 -4.70 26.26 4.81
CA ALA A 469 -4.55 27.70 4.90
C ALA A 469 -3.16 28.13 4.40
N THR A 470 -3.07 29.19 3.61
CA THR A 470 -1.79 29.81 3.20
C THR A 470 -1.40 30.99 4.09
N VAL A 471 -2.25 31.33 5.06
CA VAL A 471 -2.14 32.46 5.97
C VAL A 471 -2.64 32.07 7.35
N ASN A 472 -2.34 32.89 8.36
CA ASN A 472 -2.92 32.69 9.69
C ASN A 472 -4.44 32.81 9.62
N TRP A 473 -5.11 31.93 10.37
CA TRP A 473 -6.55 31.82 10.35
C TRP A 473 -7.10 31.63 11.76
N SER A 474 -8.37 31.97 11.91
CA SER A 474 -9.16 31.77 13.12
C SER A 474 -10.52 31.18 12.77
N ALA A 475 -10.99 30.23 13.55
CA ALA A 475 -12.32 29.66 13.45
C ALA A 475 -13.19 30.12 14.62
N THR A 476 -14.42 30.50 14.33
CA THR A 476 -15.45 30.86 15.31
C THR A 476 -16.71 30.05 15.04
N THR A 477 -17.56 29.90 16.05
CA THR A 477 -18.87 29.28 15.91
C THR A 477 -19.95 30.31 16.21
N ASP A 478 -21.07 30.26 15.49
CA ASP A 478 -22.24 31.11 15.73
C ASP A 478 -23.18 30.53 16.82
N GLN A 479 -22.92 29.31 17.26
CA GLN A 479 -23.73 28.57 18.21
C GLN A 479 -22.92 28.16 19.45
N PRO A 480 -23.46 28.37 20.67
CA PRO A 480 -22.77 28.03 21.92
C PRO A 480 -22.64 26.52 22.16
N TRP A 481 -23.40 25.70 21.42
CA TRP A 481 -23.33 24.25 21.48
C TRP A 481 -22.29 23.66 20.51
N LEU A 482 -21.63 24.49 19.69
CA LEU A 482 -20.52 24.11 18.82
C LEU A 482 -19.20 24.65 19.35
N THR A 483 -18.17 23.83 19.30
CA THR A 483 -16.78 24.20 19.59
C THR A 483 -15.87 23.65 18.51
N VAL A 484 -14.72 24.28 18.32
CA VAL A 484 -13.73 23.88 17.32
C VAL A 484 -12.33 23.82 17.93
N SER A 485 -11.54 22.84 17.52
CA SER A 485 -10.16 22.66 17.98
C SER A 485 -9.25 22.14 16.85
N PRO A 486 -8.15 22.84 16.53
CA PRO A 486 -7.77 24.15 17.04
C PRO A 486 -8.70 25.26 16.50
N ALA A 487 -8.98 26.28 17.31
CA ALA A 487 -9.79 27.44 16.91
C ALA A 487 -8.98 28.53 16.16
N SER A 488 -7.68 28.31 15.96
CA SER A 488 -6.81 29.17 15.17
C SER A 488 -5.57 28.40 14.77
N GLY A 489 -4.95 28.78 13.67
CA GLY A 489 -3.70 28.17 13.23
C GLY A 489 -2.91 29.08 12.30
N SER A 490 -1.73 28.60 11.95
CA SER A 490 -0.86 29.21 10.95
C SER A 490 -1.06 28.52 9.59
N ALA A 491 -0.30 28.99 8.59
CA ALA A 491 -0.28 28.39 7.27
C ALA A 491 0.09 26.89 7.33
N GLY A 492 -0.60 26.06 6.56
CA GLY A 492 -0.45 24.61 6.53
C GLY A 492 -1.80 23.88 6.50
N LEU A 493 -1.73 22.55 6.60
CA LEU A 493 -2.89 21.68 6.72
C LEU A 493 -3.22 21.45 8.19
N THR A 494 -4.47 21.66 8.55
CA THR A 494 -4.99 21.44 9.90
C THR A 494 -6.20 20.53 9.84
N GLN A 495 -6.20 19.45 10.61
CA GLN A 495 -7.42 18.71 10.90
C GLN A 495 -8.16 19.42 12.05
N MET A 496 -9.21 20.15 11.72
CA MET A 496 -10.05 20.87 12.68
C MET A 496 -11.14 19.95 13.19
N VAL A 497 -11.16 19.68 14.50
CA VAL A 497 -12.22 18.95 15.18
C VAL A 497 -13.37 19.91 15.46
N VAL A 498 -14.57 19.57 14.98
CA VAL A 498 -15.81 20.30 15.23
C VAL A 498 -16.65 19.49 16.20
N SER A 499 -16.76 19.93 17.44
CA SER A 499 -17.45 19.24 18.52
C SER A 499 -18.78 19.91 18.84
N ALA A 500 -19.85 19.12 18.91
CA ALA A 500 -21.17 19.55 19.34
C ALA A 500 -21.50 18.98 20.72
N SER A 501 -22.16 19.77 21.58
CA SER A 501 -22.78 19.27 22.81
C SER A 501 -24.10 18.53 22.49
N ASP A 502 -24.72 17.93 23.50
CA ASP A 502 -26.00 17.26 23.34
C ASP A 502 -27.09 18.16 22.76
N ASN A 503 -27.85 17.63 21.79
CA ASN A 503 -29.06 18.26 21.27
C ASN A 503 -30.31 17.75 22.01
N ASN A 504 -30.57 18.34 23.18
CA ASN A 504 -31.76 18.07 24.00
C ASN A 504 -33.01 18.86 23.55
N THR A 505 -32.98 19.55 22.41
CA THR A 505 -34.04 20.51 22.03
C THR A 505 -35.29 19.84 21.43
N GLY A 506 -35.25 18.53 21.20
CA GLY A 506 -36.35 17.78 20.57
C GLY A 506 -36.49 18.00 19.06
N ALA A 507 -35.67 18.85 18.46
CA ALA A 507 -35.66 19.13 17.02
C ALA A 507 -34.23 19.06 16.45
N LEU A 508 -34.11 18.90 15.14
CA LEU A 508 -32.86 19.08 14.42
C LEU A 508 -32.40 20.54 14.57
N ARG A 509 -31.10 20.77 14.79
CA ARG A 509 -30.52 22.11 14.89
C ARG A 509 -29.34 22.27 13.94
N THR A 510 -29.08 23.50 13.52
CA THR A 510 -27.97 23.85 12.64
C THR A 510 -27.13 24.96 13.24
N GLY A 511 -25.82 24.90 13.00
CA GLY A 511 -24.87 25.94 13.36
C GLY A 511 -23.81 26.07 12.29
N THR A 512 -23.01 27.12 12.39
CA THR A 512 -22.02 27.51 11.40
C THR A 512 -20.68 27.67 12.08
N VAL A 513 -19.68 26.91 11.62
CA VAL A 513 -18.28 27.22 11.90
C VAL A 513 -17.81 28.19 10.83
N THR A 514 -17.37 29.39 11.22
CA THR A 514 -16.79 30.38 10.31
C THR A 514 -15.27 30.37 10.49
N ILE A 515 -14.55 30.05 9.42
CA ILE A 515 -13.10 30.13 9.37
C ILE A 515 -12.77 31.42 8.64
N ALA A 516 -11.97 32.29 9.25
CA ALA A 516 -11.60 33.59 8.71
C ALA A 516 -10.07 33.72 8.64
N ALA A 517 -9.61 34.43 7.61
CA ALA A 517 -8.22 34.81 7.45
C ALA A 517 -8.12 36.33 7.25
N THR A 518 -7.28 36.99 8.05
CA THR A 518 -7.15 38.45 8.03
C THR A 518 -6.69 38.93 6.65
N GLY A 519 -7.52 39.73 5.98
CA GLY A 519 -7.24 40.25 4.63
C GLY A 519 -7.70 39.35 3.47
N TYR A 520 -8.26 38.16 3.76
CA TYR A 520 -8.56 37.14 2.75
C TYR A 520 -9.98 36.54 2.84
N GLY A 521 -10.88 37.17 3.61
CA GLY A 521 -12.28 36.75 3.73
C GLY A 521 -12.49 35.58 4.70
N TYR A 522 -13.67 34.95 4.60
CA TYR A 522 -14.05 33.80 5.43
C TYR A 522 -14.71 32.69 4.61
N GLN A 523 -14.61 31.45 5.11
CA GLN A 523 -15.38 30.29 4.65
C GLN A 523 -16.19 29.71 5.80
N THR A 524 -17.21 28.91 5.49
CA THR A 524 -18.11 28.36 6.51
C THR A 524 -18.34 26.86 6.34
N VAL A 525 -18.42 26.15 7.47
CA VAL A 525 -18.95 24.79 7.56
C VAL A 525 -20.32 24.83 8.22
N THR A 526 -21.36 24.43 7.50
CA THR A 526 -22.70 24.24 8.08
C THR A 526 -22.75 22.92 8.81
N VAL A 527 -22.94 22.96 10.12
CA VAL A 527 -23.06 21.79 10.99
C VAL A 527 -24.54 21.52 11.27
N THR A 528 -25.05 20.39 10.81
CA THR A 528 -26.40 19.89 11.13
C THR A 528 -26.29 18.86 12.25
N GLN A 529 -27.05 19.02 13.33
CA GLN A 529 -27.09 18.07 14.43
C GLN A 529 -28.52 17.52 14.62
N HIS A 530 -28.66 16.19 14.54
CA HIS A 530 -29.93 15.51 14.79
C HIS A 530 -30.36 15.67 16.27
N LYS A 531 -31.62 15.36 16.58
CA LYS A 531 -32.10 15.39 17.97
C LYS A 531 -31.58 14.17 18.74
N LYS A 532 -31.34 14.36 20.03
CA LYS A 532 -31.07 13.27 20.97
C LYS A 532 -32.39 12.77 21.57
N THR A 533 -32.63 11.47 21.51
CA THR A 533 -33.84 10.86 22.05
C THR A 533 -33.48 10.04 23.29
N ASN A 534 -34.01 10.42 24.45
CA ASN A 534 -33.82 9.66 25.69
C ASN A 534 -34.91 8.60 25.83
N VAL A 535 -34.52 7.34 25.74
CA VAL A 535 -35.41 6.18 25.66
C VAL A 535 -35.40 5.46 27.02
N THR A 536 -36.52 4.82 27.34
CA THR A 536 -36.58 3.80 28.39
C THR A 536 -37.01 2.49 27.76
N ALA A 537 -36.40 1.38 28.16
CA ALA A 537 -36.62 0.06 27.60
C ALA A 537 -38.09 -0.25 27.23
N GLY A 538 -38.33 -0.49 25.94
CA GLY A 538 -39.62 -0.83 25.33
C GLY A 538 -40.52 0.36 24.95
N ASN A 539 -40.05 1.60 25.10
CA ASN A 539 -40.87 2.80 24.84
C ASN A 539 -40.55 3.53 23.52
N LEU A 540 -39.59 3.08 22.70
CA LEU A 540 -39.17 3.82 21.50
C LEU A 540 -40.34 4.09 20.55
N LYS A 541 -41.21 3.10 20.35
CA LYS A 541 -42.39 3.22 19.47
C LYS A 541 -43.33 4.35 19.89
N SER A 542 -43.72 4.38 21.16
CA SER A 542 -44.62 5.41 21.67
C SER A 542 -43.95 6.77 21.73
N LEU A 543 -42.63 6.79 21.94
CA LEU A 543 -41.83 8.02 21.99
C LEU A 543 -41.69 8.70 20.63
N LEU A 544 -41.51 7.94 19.54
CA LEU A 544 -41.37 8.49 18.19
C LEU A 544 -42.72 8.83 17.53
N GLY A 545 -43.77 8.04 17.79
CA GLY A 545 -45.12 8.32 17.27
C GLY A 545 -45.14 8.53 15.75
N ALA A 546 -45.50 9.74 15.31
CA ALA A 546 -45.60 10.08 13.89
C ALA A 546 -44.25 10.02 13.13
N GLU A 547 -43.11 10.09 13.82
CA GLU A 547 -41.79 10.07 13.20
C GLU A 547 -41.31 8.67 12.80
N LEU A 548 -41.97 7.60 13.24
CA LEU A 548 -41.57 6.22 12.93
C LEU A 548 -41.38 5.99 11.43
N GLY A 549 -42.31 6.50 10.61
CA GLY A 549 -42.29 6.30 9.16
C GLY A 549 -41.32 7.20 8.39
N THR A 550 -40.74 8.22 9.02
CA THR A 550 -39.97 9.27 8.32
C THR A 550 -38.57 9.50 8.89
N ALA A 551 -38.27 9.03 10.10
CA ALA A 551 -36.97 9.21 10.71
C ALA A 551 -35.88 8.43 9.95
N THR A 552 -34.87 9.16 9.47
CA THR A 552 -33.71 8.60 8.77
C THR A 552 -32.50 8.42 9.69
N HIS A 553 -32.41 9.20 10.77
CA HIS A 553 -31.30 9.14 11.71
C HIS A 553 -31.81 9.11 13.15
N LEU A 554 -31.29 8.16 13.93
CA LEU A 554 -31.56 8.07 15.36
C LEU A 554 -30.28 8.30 16.16
N THR A 555 -30.39 9.06 17.24
CA THR A 555 -29.39 9.08 18.29
C THR A 555 -30.07 8.84 19.62
N LEU A 556 -29.83 7.67 20.19
CA LEU A 556 -30.52 7.19 21.37
C LEU A 556 -29.62 7.33 22.61
N THR A 557 -30.26 7.63 23.73
CA THR A 557 -29.66 7.62 25.06
C THR A 557 -30.59 6.96 26.06
N GLY A 558 -30.10 6.63 27.26
CA GLY A 558 -30.93 6.02 28.30
C GLY A 558 -30.87 4.49 28.24
N THR A 559 -32.02 3.82 28.38
CA THR A 559 -32.11 2.35 28.33
C THR A 559 -32.94 1.89 27.16
N ILE A 560 -32.49 0.81 26.51
CA ILE A 560 -33.23 0.13 25.44
C ILE A 560 -33.25 -1.37 25.68
N ASP A 561 -34.24 -2.06 25.13
CA ASP A 561 -34.30 -3.53 25.10
C ASP A 561 -34.70 -4.09 23.73
N ALA A 562 -34.91 -5.40 23.65
CA ALA A 562 -35.25 -6.08 22.40
C ALA A 562 -36.52 -5.55 21.70
N ARG A 563 -37.47 -4.96 22.41
CA ARG A 563 -38.68 -4.37 21.80
C ARG A 563 -38.35 -3.10 21.04
N ASP A 564 -37.39 -2.31 21.51
CA ASP A 564 -36.94 -1.08 20.84
C ASP A 564 -36.15 -1.41 19.57
N PHE A 565 -35.29 -2.44 19.61
CA PHE A 565 -34.62 -2.97 18.41
C PHE A 565 -35.62 -3.47 17.38
N ARG A 566 -36.66 -4.20 17.81
CA ARG A 566 -37.75 -4.62 16.92
C ARG A 566 -38.43 -3.42 16.28
N THR A 567 -38.71 -2.35 17.03
CA THR A 567 -39.28 -1.12 16.47
C THR A 567 -38.36 -0.49 15.42
N MET A 568 -37.04 -0.39 15.68
CA MET A 568 -36.08 0.13 14.70
C MET A 568 -36.05 -0.70 13.41
N ARG A 569 -36.16 -2.03 13.51
CA ARG A 569 -36.15 -2.93 12.35
C ARG A 569 -37.47 -2.93 11.57
N ASP A 570 -38.59 -3.09 12.27
CA ASP A 570 -39.87 -3.43 11.65
C ASP A 570 -40.72 -2.20 11.32
N GLU A 571 -40.51 -1.08 12.02
CA GLU A 571 -41.40 0.09 11.97
C GLU A 571 -40.72 1.37 11.48
N MET A 572 -39.42 1.32 11.11
CA MET A 572 -38.65 2.48 10.66
C MET A 572 -38.03 2.27 9.27
N PRO A 573 -38.84 2.27 8.19
CA PRO A 573 -38.41 1.88 6.84
C PRO A 573 -37.39 2.83 6.19
N GLN A 574 -37.29 4.07 6.68
CA GLN A 574 -36.36 5.09 6.16
C GLN A 574 -35.07 5.19 6.98
N LEU A 575 -34.88 4.33 7.99
CA LEU A 575 -33.73 4.39 8.89
C LEU A 575 -32.43 4.13 8.14
N GLN A 576 -31.54 5.12 8.19
CA GLN A 576 -30.23 5.13 7.52
C GLN A 576 -29.08 5.11 8.52
N SER A 577 -29.24 5.68 9.73
CA SER A 577 -28.21 5.55 10.76
C SER A 577 -28.75 5.50 12.18
N VAL A 578 -28.03 4.79 13.05
CA VAL A 578 -28.36 4.66 14.47
C VAL A 578 -27.11 4.89 15.32
N ASP A 579 -27.15 5.90 16.19
CA ASP A 579 -26.12 6.12 17.20
C ASP A 579 -26.61 5.61 18.56
N LEU A 580 -25.98 4.54 19.04
CA LEU A 580 -26.28 3.87 20.31
C LEU A 580 -25.22 4.11 21.37
N ARG A 581 -24.23 4.99 21.16
CA ARG A 581 -23.10 5.15 22.10
C ARG A 581 -23.54 5.55 23.51
N GLY A 582 -24.67 6.25 23.62
CA GLY A 582 -25.23 6.72 24.89
C GLY A 582 -26.31 5.82 25.49
N VAL A 583 -26.56 4.61 24.95
CA VAL A 583 -27.55 3.69 25.52
C VAL A 583 -26.91 2.61 26.38
N THR A 584 -27.66 2.15 27.37
CA THR A 584 -27.43 0.87 28.05
C THR A 584 -28.50 -0.11 27.58
N ILE A 585 -28.07 -1.25 27.03
CA ILE A 585 -29.00 -2.31 26.64
C ILE A 585 -29.34 -3.12 27.90
N VAL A 586 -30.61 -3.13 28.30
CA VAL A 586 -31.08 -3.91 29.45
C VAL A 586 -31.69 -5.23 29.00
N ALA A 587 -31.70 -6.20 29.92
CA ALA A 587 -32.30 -7.50 29.64
C ALA A 587 -33.83 -7.38 29.47
N TYR A 588 -34.40 -8.26 28.64
CA TYR A 588 -35.84 -8.37 28.45
C TYR A 588 -36.26 -9.84 28.43
N THR A 589 -37.39 -10.14 29.07
CA THR A 589 -38.02 -11.46 29.05
C THR A 589 -39.43 -11.33 28.49
N GLY A 590 -39.69 -12.00 27.37
CA GLY A 590 -40.99 -11.99 26.68
C GLY A 590 -40.86 -12.20 25.17
N THR A 591 -41.97 -12.48 24.50
CA THR A 591 -42.03 -12.78 23.06
C THR A 591 -42.13 -11.53 22.18
N GLU A 592 -42.16 -10.33 22.77
CA GLU A 592 -42.23 -9.08 22.04
C GLU A 592 -40.85 -8.58 21.58
N GLY A 593 -39.79 -9.38 21.73
CA GLY A 593 -38.46 -9.01 21.25
C GLY A 593 -38.31 -9.16 19.73
N THR A 594 -37.06 -9.13 19.27
CA THR A 594 -36.70 -9.18 17.84
C THR A 594 -36.94 -10.55 17.19
N ALA A 595 -37.08 -11.63 17.98
CA ALA A 595 -37.35 -12.98 17.47
C ALA A 595 -38.52 -13.61 18.24
N GLY A 596 -39.65 -13.87 17.57
CA GLY A 596 -40.89 -14.33 18.22
C GLY A 596 -40.79 -15.65 19.00
N ASN A 597 -39.78 -16.48 18.70
CA ASN A 597 -39.52 -17.74 19.41
C ASN A 597 -38.55 -17.59 20.60
N TYR A 598 -37.95 -16.41 20.78
CA TYR A 598 -37.04 -16.12 21.89
C TYR A 598 -37.80 -15.38 22.99
N ALA A 599 -37.73 -15.92 24.20
CA ALA A 599 -38.32 -15.30 25.38
C ALA A 599 -37.29 -14.63 26.29
N GLU A 600 -35.98 -14.75 26.03
CA GLU A 600 -34.93 -14.19 26.87
C GLU A 600 -33.90 -13.44 26.02
N TYR A 601 -33.65 -12.18 26.40
CA TYR A 601 -32.71 -11.27 25.76
C TYR A 601 -31.76 -10.71 26.83
N PRO A 602 -30.48 -11.06 26.83
CA PRO A 602 -29.52 -10.59 27.83
C PRO A 602 -29.24 -9.08 27.74
N ALA A 603 -28.84 -8.48 28.86
CA ALA A 603 -28.33 -7.10 28.89
C ALA A 603 -27.01 -6.98 28.09
N ASN A 604 -26.69 -5.76 27.65
CA ASN A 604 -25.47 -5.44 26.89
C ASN A 604 -25.23 -6.33 25.65
N THR A 605 -26.31 -6.83 25.04
CA THR A 605 -26.26 -7.69 23.86
C THR A 605 -27.13 -7.11 22.76
N LEU A 606 -26.62 -6.97 21.54
CA LEU A 606 -27.50 -6.73 20.39
C LEU A 606 -28.35 -7.98 20.17
N PRO A 607 -29.68 -7.91 20.29
CA PRO A 607 -30.51 -9.10 20.27
C PRO A 607 -30.56 -9.74 18.88
N THR A 608 -30.84 -11.04 18.81
CA THR A 608 -30.96 -11.80 17.55
C THR A 608 -31.84 -11.06 16.54
N ASN A 609 -31.39 -10.91 15.29
CA ASN A 609 -32.09 -10.15 14.25
C ASN A 609 -32.32 -8.64 14.54
N ALA A 610 -31.51 -7.96 15.36
CA ALA A 610 -31.77 -6.57 15.73
C ALA A 610 -31.84 -5.57 14.55
N PHE A 611 -30.99 -5.73 13.54
CA PHE A 611 -30.90 -4.85 12.37
C PHE A 611 -31.05 -5.61 11.04
N SER A 612 -31.59 -6.83 11.08
CA SER A 612 -31.63 -7.69 9.90
C SER A 612 -32.52 -7.13 8.80
N ASN A 613 -32.05 -7.24 7.55
CA ASN A 613 -32.69 -6.78 6.33
C ASN A 613 -32.93 -5.25 6.25
N LEU A 614 -32.14 -4.45 6.98
CA LEU A 614 -32.15 -3.00 6.84
C LEU A 614 -31.21 -2.57 5.71
N TYR A 615 -31.69 -2.65 4.47
CA TYR A 615 -30.91 -2.33 3.26
C TYR A 615 -30.45 -0.86 3.16
N ASN A 616 -31.22 0.07 3.74
CA ASN A 616 -30.89 1.50 3.76
C ASN A 616 -29.96 1.89 4.90
N LEU A 617 -29.70 0.98 5.86
CA LEU A 617 -28.84 1.27 6.99
C LEU A 617 -27.40 1.40 6.51
N SER A 618 -26.80 2.55 6.79
CA SER A 618 -25.47 2.95 6.34
C SER A 618 -24.45 3.07 7.47
N ALA A 619 -24.91 3.34 8.70
CA ALA A 619 -24.04 3.48 9.86
C ALA A 619 -24.74 3.06 11.17
N VAL A 620 -24.01 2.34 12.01
CA VAL A 620 -24.40 2.03 13.38
C VAL A 620 -23.22 2.29 14.31
N GLU A 621 -23.41 3.13 15.32
CA GLU A 621 -22.41 3.38 16.36
C GLU A 621 -22.77 2.57 17.59
N LEU A 622 -21.93 1.58 17.95
CA LEU A 622 -22.20 0.64 19.03
C LEU A 622 -21.96 1.25 20.42
N PRO A 623 -22.70 0.82 21.47
CA PRO A 623 -22.44 1.26 22.83
C PRO A 623 -21.09 0.72 23.34
N PRO A 624 -20.30 1.53 24.06
CA PRO A 624 -19.01 1.07 24.62
C PRO A 624 -19.14 0.02 25.72
N SER A 625 -20.36 -0.19 26.25
CA SER A 625 -20.70 -1.24 27.21
C SER A 625 -21.12 -2.56 26.55
N LEU A 626 -21.18 -2.63 25.21
CA LEU A 626 -21.65 -3.80 24.48
C LEU A 626 -20.74 -5.02 24.75
N VAL A 627 -21.33 -6.12 25.18
CA VAL A 627 -20.61 -7.37 25.48
C VAL A 627 -20.75 -8.38 24.35
N ALA A 628 -21.90 -8.40 23.68
CA ALA A 628 -22.19 -9.41 22.66
C ALA A 628 -23.00 -8.87 21.48
N ILE A 629 -22.77 -9.44 20.30
CA ILE A 629 -23.60 -9.27 19.10
C ILE A 629 -24.34 -10.59 18.87
N GLY A 630 -25.67 -10.58 18.83
CA GLY A 630 -26.48 -11.78 18.64
C GLY A 630 -26.45 -12.36 17.21
N THR A 631 -27.14 -13.49 17.04
CA THR A 631 -27.28 -14.18 15.75
C THR A 631 -28.04 -13.30 14.74
N TYR A 632 -27.60 -13.31 13.47
CA TYR A 632 -28.25 -12.58 12.36
C TYR A 632 -28.46 -11.06 12.55
N VAL A 633 -27.74 -10.40 13.47
CA VAL A 633 -27.98 -8.98 13.80
C VAL A 633 -27.94 -8.07 12.58
N PHE A 634 -26.94 -8.19 11.71
CA PHE A 634 -26.72 -7.40 10.50
C PHE A 634 -26.92 -8.21 9.21
N ARG A 635 -27.70 -9.31 9.28
CA ARG A 635 -28.01 -10.12 8.09
C ARG A 635 -28.63 -9.24 7.00
N ASN A 636 -28.15 -9.36 5.75
CA ASN A 636 -28.64 -8.58 4.60
C ASN A 636 -28.56 -7.04 4.76
N CYS A 637 -27.66 -6.52 5.61
CA CYS A 637 -27.35 -5.10 5.61
C CYS A 637 -26.39 -4.78 4.45
N GLN A 638 -26.90 -4.17 3.39
CA GLN A 638 -26.14 -3.92 2.14
C GLN A 638 -25.66 -2.47 1.96
N GLY A 639 -26.18 -1.52 2.73
CA GLY A 639 -25.78 -0.10 2.67
C GLY A 639 -24.70 0.30 3.68
N MET A 640 -24.35 -0.60 4.61
CA MET A 640 -23.42 -0.29 5.71
C MET A 640 -21.98 -0.15 5.20
N GLY A 641 -21.30 0.89 5.69
CA GLY A 641 -19.88 1.09 5.46
C GLY A 641 -19.02 0.18 6.36
N THR A 642 -18.19 0.78 7.20
CA THR A 642 -17.41 0.06 8.21
C THR A 642 -18.12 0.10 9.56
N LEU A 643 -18.20 -1.03 10.26
CA LEU A 643 -18.67 -1.13 11.63
C LEU A 643 -17.49 -1.32 12.58
N TYR A 644 -17.39 -0.43 13.58
CA TYR A 644 -16.39 -0.53 14.64
C TYR A 644 -16.86 -1.48 15.74
N ILE A 645 -16.05 -2.49 16.09
CA ILE A 645 -16.28 -3.45 17.16
C ILE A 645 -15.48 -3.04 18.41
N PRO A 646 -16.14 -2.59 19.50
CA PRO A 646 -15.45 -2.13 20.71
C PRO A 646 -14.66 -3.22 21.44
N ALA A 647 -13.67 -2.82 22.25
CA ALA A 647 -12.89 -3.74 23.08
C ALA A 647 -13.70 -4.60 24.06
N SER A 648 -14.91 -4.15 24.43
CA SER A 648 -15.81 -4.85 25.37
C SER A 648 -16.53 -6.05 24.75
N VAL A 649 -16.57 -6.16 23.42
CA VAL A 649 -17.28 -7.24 22.74
C VAL A 649 -16.48 -8.54 22.85
N THR A 650 -17.06 -9.56 23.45
CA THR A 650 -16.43 -10.87 23.69
C THR A 650 -17.09 -12.01 22.92
N SER A 651 -18.33 -11.83 22.44
CA SER A 651 -19.02 -12.82 21.62
C SER A 651 -19.76 -12.20 20.43
N ILE A 652 -19.65 -12.85 19.27
CA ILE A 652 -20.41 -12.55 18.06
C ILE A 652 -21.15 -13.84 17.69
N GLY A 653 -22.48 -13.74 17.58
CA GLY A 653 -23.35 -14.87 17.29
C GLY A 653 -23.23 -15.31 15.83
N TRP A 654 -23.64 -16.55 15.58
CA TRP A 654 -23.58 -17.13 14.24
C TRP A 654 -24.32 -16.28 13.21
N TYR A 655 -23.76 -16.21 12.01
CA TYR A 655 -24.35 -15.51 10.88
C TYR A 655 -24.69 -14.03 11.17
N ALA A 656 -24.06 -13.41 12.17
CA ALA A 656 -24.35 -12.02 12.55
C ALA A 656 -24.26 -11.07 11.35
N PHE A 657 -23.38 -11.34 10.40
CA PHE A 657 -23.13 -10.51 9.22
C PHE A 657 -23.42 -11.21 7.88
N ILE A 658 -24.13 -12.36 7.88
CA ILE A 658 -24.36 -13.12 6.64
C ILE A 658 -25.02 -12.25 5.56
N ALA A 659 -24.51 -12.35 4.33
CA ALA A 659 -24.96 -11.56 3.18
C ALA A 659 -24.95 -10.03 3.42
N SER A 660 -24.05 -9.56 4.27
CA SER A 660 -23.80 -8.13 4.49
C SER A 660 -22.59 -7.65 3.69
N THR A 661 -22.62 -6.37 3.30
CA THR A 661 -21.48 -5.66 2.69
C THR A 661 -20.61 -4.94 3.72
N THR A 662 -20.94 -5.06 5.01
CA THR A 662 -20.31 -4.33 6.12
C THR A 662 -18.86 -4.75 6.32
N MET A 663 -17.91 -3.83 6.16
CA MET A 663 -16.52 -4.05 6.56
C MET A 663 -16.40 -3.94 8.09
N LEU A 664 -15.49 -4.68 8.71
CA LEU A 664 -15.32 -4.69 10.17
C LEU A 664 -13.97 -4.10 10.59
N ASP A 665 -14.00 -3.17 11.54
CA ASP A 665 -12.82 -2.64 12.20
C ASP A 665 -12.91 -2.98 13.69
N VAL A 666 -11.94 -3.73 14.21
CA VAL A 666 -11.95 -4.22 15.59
C VAL A 666 -10.95 -3.43 16.41
N ASP A 667 -11.41 -2.93 17.56
CA ASP A 667 -10.57 -2.27 18.54
C ASP A 667 -9.30 -3.10 18.83
N PRO A 668 -8.08 -2.53 18.70
CA PRO A 668 -6.84 -3.26 18.96
C PRO A 668 -6.77 -3.88 20.36
N ALA A 669 -7.46 -3.30 21.35
CA ALA A 669 -7.56 -3.80 22.71
C ALA A 669 -8.63 -4.90 22.90
N ASN A 670 -9.42 -5.24 21.87
CA ASN A 670 -10.39 -6.33 21.96
C ASN A 670 -9.69 -7.67 22.26
N PRO A 671 -10.14 -8.44 23.27
CA PRO A 671 -9.47 -9.66 23.69
C PRO A 671 -9.84 -10.89 22.84
N ALA A 672 -10.95 -10.85 22.10
CA ALA A 672 -11.53 -12.01 21.42
C ALA A 672 -11.38 -11.97 19.89
N TYR A 673 -11.36 -10.78 19.30
CA TYR A 673 -11.40 -10.58 17.85
C TYR A 673 -10.27 -9.70 17.34
N SER A 674 -10.04 -9.77 16.04
CA SER A 674 -9.19 -8.86 15.28
C SER A 674 -9.77 -8.68 13.88
N SER A 675 -9.35 -7.62 13.19
CA SER A 675 -9.72 -7.39 11.79
C SER A 675 -8.50 -7.15 10.93
N LEU A 676 -8.57 -7.61 9.68
CA LEU A 676 -7.56 -7.35 8.65
C LEU A 676 -8.30 -7.07 7.35
N GLU A 677 -7.99 -5.95 6.69
CA GLU A 677 -8.65 -5.51 5.47
C GLU A 677 -10.20 -5.52 5.54
N GLY A 678 -10.74 -5.24 6.72
CA GLY A 678 -12.18 -5.25 6.98
C GLY A 678 -12.84 -6.64 7.08
N LEU A 679 -12.06 -7.73 7.06
CA LEU A 679 -12.49 -9.07 7.43
C LEU A 679 -12.39 -9.27 8.94
N LEU A 680 -13.22 -10.14 9.49
CA LEU A 680 -13.21 -10.47 10.92
C LEU A 680 -12.54 -11.81 11.18
N TYR A 681 -11.65 -11.80 12.16
CA TYR A 681 -10.94 -12.97 12.66
C TYR A 681 -11.09 -13.08 14.18
N ASN A 682 -10.74 -14.25 14.72
CA ASN A 682 -10.43 -14.35 16.14
C ASN A 682 -9.16 -13.54 16.48
N LYS A 683 -8.87 -13.34 17.78
CA LYS A 683 -7.74 -12.50 18.22
C LYS A 683 -6.39 -12.94 17.67
N SER A 684 -6.19 -14.25 17.50
CA SER A 684 -4.93 -14.84 17.02
C SER A 684 -4.82 -14.90 15.50
N VAL A 685 -5.82 -14.42 14.74
CA VAL A 685 -5.87 -14.50 13.26
C VAL A 685 -5.71 -15.94 12.77
N SER A 686 -6.23 -16.91 13.52
CA SER A 686 -6.21 -18.34 13.19
C SER A 686 -7.55 -18.86 12.69
N LEU A 687 -8.64 -18.13 12.93
CA LEU A 687 -9.99 -18.42 12.45
C LEU A 687 -10.51 -17.22 11.66
N LEU A 688 -10.81 -17.42 10.37
CA LEU A 688 -11.61 -16.46 9.61
C LEU A 688 -13.08 -16.64 10.00
N ILE A 689 -13.69 -15.58 10.53
CA ILE A 689 -15.06 -15.58 11.03
C ILE A 689 -16.03 -15.04 9.98
N PHE A 690 -15.63 -13.95 9.30
CA PHE A 690 -16.49 -13.30 8.31
C PHE A 690 -15.70 -12.51 7.27
N CYS A 691 -16.13 -12.64 6.02
CA CYS A 691 -15.75 -11.82 4.89
C CYS A 691 -16.99 -11.13 4.30
N PRO A 692 -16.94 -9.81 4.08
CA PRO A 692 -18.07 -9.07 3.53
C PRO A 692 -18.29 -9.37 2.05
N GLN A 693 -19.56 -9.35 1.64
CA GLN A 693 -19.99 -9.55 0.25
C GLN A 693 -19.41 -8.51 -0.72
N SER A 694 -19.08 -7.31 -0.21
CA SER A 694 -18.46 -6.21 -0.97
C SER A 694 -16.98 -6.44 -1.27
N LYS A 695 -16.36 -7.49 -0.71
CA LYS A 695 -14.96 -7.82 -1.00
C LYS A 695 -14.84 -8.27 -2.46
N THR A 696 -13.93 -7.61 -3.16
CA THR A 696 -13.66 -7.81 -4.60
C THR A 696 -12.21 -8.19 -4.83
N GLY A 697 -11.91 -8.70 -6.03
CA GLY A 697 -10.55 -9.04 -6.44
C GLY A 697 -10.04 -10.33 -5.82
N THR A 698 -8.72 -10.41 -5.67
CA THR A 698 -8.03 -11.55 -5.05
C THR A 698 -8.06 -11.42 -3.53
N LEU A 699 -8.58 -12.44 -2.84
CA LEU A 699 -8.47 -12.60 -1.40
C LEU A 699 -7.41 -13.65 -1.07
N THR A 700 -6.35 -13.24 -0.38
CA THR A 700 -5.32 -14.14 0.15
C THR A 700 -5.45 -14.24 1.66
N LEU A 701 -5.78 -15.43 2.17
CA LEU A 701 -5.85 -15.62 3.62
C LEU A 701 -4.43 -15.69 4.22
N PRO A 702 -4.17 -15.05 5.38
CA PRO A 702 -2.87 -15.13 6.04
C PRO A 702 -2.48 -16.58 6.38
N GLY A 703 -1.18 -16.89 6.30
CA GLY A 703 -0.65 -18.22 6.68
C GLY A 703 -0.82 -18.61 8.16
N THR A 704 -1.36 -17.71 8.99
CA THR A 704 -1.77 -18.00 10.37
C THR A 704 -3.15 -18.64 10.45
N VAL A 705 -3.98 -18.53 9.41
CA VAL A 705 -5.35 -19.05 9.38
C VAL A 705 -5.32 -20.57 9.29
N THR A 706 -5.87 -21.23 10.31
CA THR A 706 -6.00 -22.70 10.36
C THR A 706 -7.41 -23.17 10.06
N SER A 707 -8.40 -22.29 10.23
CA SER A 707 -9.81 -22.62 10.06
C SER A 707 -10.59 -21.48 9.40
N ILE A 708 -11.56 -21.85 8.57
CA ILE A 708 -12.58 -20.96 8.02
C ILE A 708 -13.91 -21.32 8.67
N GLU A 709 -14.56 -20.37 9.34
CA GLU A 709 -15.82 -20.61 10.05
C GLU A 709 -16.99 -20.89 9.09
N VAL A 710 -18.04 -21.49 9.64
CA VAL A 710 -19.34 -21.68 8.97
C VAL A 710 -19.80 -20.35 8.37
N ALA A 711 -20.13 -20.39 7.08
CA ALA A 711 -20.55 -19.24 6.27
C ALA A 711 -19.60 -18.03 6.21
N ALA A 712 -18.32 -18.18 6.58
CA ALA A 712 -17.41 -17.04 6.65
C ALA A 712 -17.17 -16.34 5.30
N LEU A 713 -17.23 -17.07 4.17
CA LEU A 713 -17.07 -16.56 2.81
C LEU A 713 -18.36 -16.69 1.98
N SER A 714 -19.50 -16.92 2.62
CA SER A 714 -20.77 -17.05 1.91
C SER A 714 -21.15 -15.74 1.23
N TYR A 715 -21.79 -15.84 0.07
CA TYR A 715 -22.24 -14.70 -0.72
C TYR A 715 -21.13 -13.75 -1.19
N CYS A 716 -19.85 -14.13 -1.08
CA CYS A 716 -18.73 -13.40 -1.64
C CYS A 716 -18.61 -13.65 -3.16
N TYR A 717 -19.66 -13.30 -3.91
CA TYR A 717 -19.74 -13.51 -5.36
C TYR A 717 -19.04 -12.42 -6.19
N GLN A 718 -18.45 -11.42 -5.55
CA GLN A 718 -17.67 -10.37 -6.19
C GLN A 718 -16.15 -10.63 -6.14
N LEU A 719 -15.73 -11.72 -5.48
CA LEU A 719 -14.34 -12.16 -5.45
C LEU A 719 -13.97 -12.81 -6.77
N ASP A 720 -12.80 -12.44 -7.31
CA ASP A 720 -12.25 -13.06 -8.52
C ASP A 720 -11.49 -14.35 -8.18
N THR A 721 -10.73 -14.33 -7.09
CA THR A 721 -9.85 -15.44 -6.69
C THR A 721 -9.74 -15.53 -5.17
N LEU A 722 -9.74 -16.75 -4.65
CA LEU A 722 -9.53 -17.05 -3.22
C LEU A 722 -8.30 -17.95 -3.05
N HIS A 723 -7.27 -17.46 -2.37
CA HIS A 723 -6.10 -18.25 -2.00
C HIS A 723 -6.24 -18.79 -0.58
N ILE A 724 -6.28 -20.12 -0.46
CA ILE A 724 -6.34 -20.86 0.79
C ILE A 724 -4.92 -21.34 1.15
N PRO A 725 -4.31 -20.89 2.26
CA PRO A 725 -2.94 -21.23 2.63
C PRO A 725 -2.84 -22.66 3.17
N ALA A 726 -1.62 -23.21 3.17
CA ALA A 726 -1.35 -24.58 3.60
C ALA A 726 -1.74 -24.88 5.06
N SER A 727 -1.82 -23.84 5.89
CA SER A 727 -2.20 -23.92 7.31
C SER A 727 -3.67 -24.28 7.52
N VAL A 728 -4.55 -24.08 6.54
CA VAL A 728 -5.99 -24.36 6.69
C VAL A 728 -6.24 -25.86 6.74
N THR A 729 -6.76 -26.32 7.87
CA THR A 729 -7.11 -27.73 8.13
C THR A 729 -8.61 -27.95 8.22
N PHE A 730 -9.41 -26.89 8.32
CA PHE A 730 -10.86 -26.97 8.48
C PHE A 730 -11.57 -25.84 7.72
N ILE A 731 -12.60 -26.21 6.96
CA ILE A 731 -13.52 -25.29 6.30
C ILE A 731 -14.92 -25.65 6.78
N GLY A 732 -15.60 -24.69 7.41
CA GLY A 732 -16.94 -24.88 7.95
C GLY A 732 -17.97 -25.17 6.85
N GLU A 733 -19.07 -25.79 7.26
CA GLU A 733 -20.25 -25.95 6.44
C GLU A 733 -20.71 -24.60 5.86
N ASP A 734 -21.16 -24.60 4.61
CA ASP A 734 -21.61 -23.41 3.86
C ASP A 734 -20.62 -22.26 3.79
N ALA A 735 -19.35 -22.43 4.22
CA ALA A 735 -18.34 -21.38 4.23
C ALA A 735 -18.20 -20.71 2.86
N LEU A 736 -18.40 -21.46 1.77
CA LEU A 736 -18.31 -21.00 0.38
C LEU A 736 -19.67 -20.94 -0.33
N PHE A 737 -20.79 -21.04 0.40
CA PHE A 737 -22.13 -20.98 -0.18
C PHE A 737 -22.32 -19.70 -1.00
N TYR A 738 -22.78 -19.82 -2.24
CA TYR A 738 -22.95 -18.68 -3.16
C TYR A 738 -21.66 -17.86 -3.42
N ASN A 739 -20.51 -18.53 -3.39
CA ASN A 739 -19.20 -17.95 -3.70
C ASN A 739 -18.79 -18.27 -5.16
N SER A 740 -18.28 -17.27 -5.89
CA SER A 740 -17.89 -17.36 -7.31
C SER A 740 -16.39 -17.38 -7.55
N ALA A 741 -15.58 -17.25 -6.51
CA ALA A 741 -14.14 -17.05 -6.65
C ALA A 741 -13.46 -18.28 -7.25
N TYR A 742 -12.47 -18.05 -8.12
CA TYR A 742 -11.55 -19.11 -8.52
C TYR A 742 -10.74 -19.54 -7.29
N ILE A 743 -10.86 -20.80 -6.85
CA ILE A 743 -10.18 -21.26 -5.64
C ILE A 743 -8.79 -21.78 -5.98
N VAL A 744 -7.78 -21.26 -5.28
CA VAL A 744 -6.39 -21.72 -5.33
C VAL A 744 -6.01 -22.21 -3.94
N VAL A 745 -5.65 -23.48 -3.82
CA VAL A 745 -5.11 -24.04 -2.58
C VAL A 745 -3.60 -24.13 -2.67
N ASP A 746 -2.89 -23.72 -1.62
CA ASP A 746 -1.45 -23.89 -1.50
C ASP A 746 -1.05 -25.36 -1.68
N SER A 747 -0.08 -25.62 -2.56
CA SER A 747 0.43 -26.96 -2.88
C SER A 747 0.98 -27.73 -1.67
N ALA A 748 1.38 -27.02 -0.61
CA ALA A 748 1.84 -27.59 0.65
C ALA A 748 0.70 -27.99 1.60
N SER A 749 -0.57 -27.65 1.28
CA SER A 749 -1.71 -28.09 2.08
C SER A 749 -1.77 -29.61 2.16
N GLY A 750 -1.90 -30.12 3.38
CA GLY A 750 -2.13 -31.54 3.67
C GLY A 750 -3.61 -31.93 3.73
N HIS A 751 -4.54 -30.97 3.60
CA HIS A 751 -5.97 -31.20 3.86
C HIS A 751 -6.86 -30.92 2.65
N PHE A 752 -6.47 -29.98 1.79
CA PHE A 752 -7.28 -29.56 0.65
C PHE A 752 -6.45 -29.51 -0.64
N SER A 753 -7.15 -29.53 -1.76
CA SER A 753 -6.60 -29.26 -3.09
C SER A 753 -7.65 -28.59 -3.96
N SER A 754 -7.20 -27.89 -5.00
CA SER A 754 -8.09 -27.33 -6.02
C SER A 754 -7.70 -27.84 -7.40
N LEU A 755 -8.68 -28.29 -8.19
CA LEU A 755 -8.51 -28.61 -9.60
C LEU A 755 -9.41 -27.67 -10.40
N ASP A 756 -8.79 -26.92 -11.31
CA ASP A 756 -9.43 -25.84 -12.07
C ASP A 756 -10.44 -25.03 -11.22
N GLY A 757 -9.97 -24.44 -10.13
CA GLY A 757 -10.80 -23.58 -9.26
C GLY A 757 -11.89 -24.30 -8.44
N VAL A 758 -12.11 -25.61 -8.62
CA VAL A 758 -13.05 -26.42 -7.83
C VAL A 758 -12.31 -26.98 -6.62
N LEU A 759 -12.92 -26.92 -5.44
CA LEU A 759 -12.32 -27.31 -4.17
C LEU A 759 -12.62 -28.76 -3.82
N TYR A 760 -11.58 -29.49 -3.42
CA TYR A 760 -11.62 -30.87 -2.98
C TYR A 760 -10.88 -31.04 -1.65
N ASP A 761 -11.12 -32.16 -0.98
CA ASP A 761 -10.16 -32.65 0.01
C ASP A 761 -8.85 -33.08 -0.67
N LYS A 762 -7.76 -33.22 0.11
CA LYS A 762 -6.42 -33.45 -0.43
C LYS A 762 -6.31 -34.69 -1.31
N THR A 763 -7.09 -35.72 -0.99
CA THR A 763 -7.05 -37.03 -1.67
C THR A 763 -7.98 -37.11 -2.87
N LEU A 764 -8.70 -36.03 -3.22
CA LEU A 764 -9.75 -36.02 -4.24
C LEU A 764 -10.85 -37.06 -3.96
N TYR A 765 -11.10 -37.41 -2.70
CA TYR A 765 -12.17 -38.32 -2.30
C TYR A 765 -13.51 -37.59 -2.17
N ARG A 766 -13.47 -36.29 -1.83
CA ARG A 766 -14.62 -35.41 -1.62
C ARG A 766 -14.50 -34.16 -2.47
N LEU A 767 -15.53 -33.88 -3.26
CA LEU A 767 -15.74 -32.56 -3.86
C LEU A 767 -16.47 -31.68 -2.85
N ILE A 768 -15.84 -30.59 -2.45
CA ILE A 768 -16.32 -29.70 -1.38
C ILE A 768 -17.15 -28.55 -1.94
N HIS A 769 -16.64 -27.85 -2.96
CA HIS A 769 -17.31 -26.66 -3.50
C HIS A 769 -16.91 -26.38 -4.95
N CYS A 770 -17.91 -26.05 -5.77
CA CYS A 770 -17.75 -25.53 -7.13
C CYS A 770 -18.14 -24.04 -7.16
N PRO A 771 -17.27 -23.13 -7.63
CA PRO A 771 -17.60 -21.71 -7.71
C PRO A 771 -18.80 -21.41 -8.62
N ILE A 772 -19.71 -20.55 -8.15
CA ILE A 772 -20.88 -20.13 -8.93
C ILE A 772 -20.40 -19.32 -10.16
N GLY A 773 -20.90 -19.68 -11.35
CA GLY A 773 -20.67 -18.92 -12.59
C GLY A 773 -19.46 -19.33 -13.44
N LYS A 774 -18.65 -20.30 -13.02
CA LYS A 774 -17.39 -20.63 -13.71
C LYS A 774 -17.52 -21.64 -14.86
N ASN A 775 -18.26 -22.72 -14.66
CA ASN A 775 -18.16 -23.89 -15.53
C ASN A 775 -19.32 -23.96 -16.51
N VAL A 776 -19.01 -24.09 -17.80
CA VAL A 776 -19.98 -24.48 -18.83
C VAL A 776 -20.03 -26.01 -18.88
N VAL A 777 -18.86 -26.65 -18.96
CA VAL A 777 -18.72 -28.11 -18.93
C VAL A 777 -17.76 -28.47 -17.80
N LEU A 778 -18.09 -29.50 -17.01
CA LEU A 778 -17.21 -29.99 -15.94
C LEU A 778 -17.15 -31.52 -15.91
N ALA A 779 -15.95 -32.08 -15.89
CA ALA A 779 -15.73 -33.48 -15.57
C ALA A 779 -15.18 -33.60 -14.13
N ILE A 780 -15.92 -34.29 -13.26
CA ILE A 780 -15.42 -34.60 -11.91
C ILE A 780 -14.40 -35.75 -12.03
N PRO A 781 -13.21 -35.64 -11.41
CA PRO A 781 -12.17 -36.66 -11.51
C PRO A 781 -12.60 -38.03 -10.97
N GLU A 782 -12.10 -39.11 -11.59
CA GLU A 782 -12.25 -40.46 -11.05
C GLU A 782 -11.57 -40.58 -9.68
N GLY A 783 -12.16 -41.37 -8.77
CA GLY A 783 -11.73 -41.46 -7.37
C GLY A 783 -12.51 -40.53 -6.42
N VAL A 784 -13.29 -39.57 -6.93
CA VAL A 784 -14.25 -38.81 -6.12
C VAL A 784 -15.42 -39.74 -5.77
N HIS A 785 -15.63 -39.95 -4.47
CA HIS A 785 -16.70 -40.79 -3.95
C HIS A 785 -17.87 -40.00 -3.38
N ILE A 786 -17.60 -38.78 -2.88
CA ILE A 786 -18.59 -37.96 -2.21
C ILE A 786 -18.65 -36.56 -2.84
N ILE A 787 -19.85 -36.16 -3.28
CA ILE A 787 -20.17 -34.78 -3.61
C ILE A 787 -20.87 -34.18 -2.39
N MET A 788 -20.25 -33.19 -1.75
CA MET A 788 -20.79 -32.58 -0.52
C MET A 788 -22.14 -31.89 -0.75
N PRO A 789 -22.97 -31.72 0.30
CA PRO A 789 -24.18 -30.91 0.22
C PRO A 789 -23.89 -29.52 -0.37
N TRP A 790 -24.80 -29.01 -1.20
CA TRP A 790 -24.70 -27.69 -1.84
C TRP A 790 -23.50 -27.46 -2.79
N ALA A 791 -22.69 -28.48 -3.09
CA ALA A 791 -21.41 -28.30 -3.78
C ALA A 791 -21.49 -27.64 -5.18
N PHE A 792 -22.59 -27.82 -5.92
CA PHE A 792 -22.87 -27.16 -7.19
C PHE A 792 -24.08 -26.22 -7.10
N SER A 793 -24.53 -25.86 -5.90
CA SER A 793 -25.69 -25.01 -5.74
C SER A 793 -25.52 -23.67 -6.46
N PHE A 794 -26.52 -23.28 -7.24
CA PHE A 794 -26.54 -22.05 -8.04
C PHE A 794 -25.44 -21.94 -9.11
N CYS A 795 -24.90 -23.07 -9.60
CA CYS A 795 -24.05 -23.08 -10.79
C CYS A 795 -24.87 -22.81 -12.07
N TYR A 796 -25.38 -21.59 -12.22
CA TYR A 796 -26.27 -21.18 -13.32
C TYR A 796 -25.68 -21.26 -14.73
N ASN A 797 -24.35 -21.39 -14.85
CA ASN A 797 -23.67 -21.51 -16.13
C ASN A 797 -23.33 -22.95 -16.50
N LEU A 798 -23.53 -23.92 -15.59
CA LEU A 798 -23.17 -25.33 -15.80
C LEU A 798 -24.17 -25.98 -16.74
N THR A 799 -23.74 -26.25 -17.97
CA THR A 799 -24.53 -26.88 -19.03
C THR A 799 -24.31 -28.38 -19.10
N GLU A 800 -23.12 -28.88 -18.77
CA GLU A 800 -22.82 -30.31 -18.81
C GLU A 800 -21.93 -30.73 -17.65
N ILE A 801 -22.25 -31.88 -17.06
CA ILE A 801 -21.41 -32.49 -16.02
C ILE A 801 -21.19 -33.98 -16.23
N THR A 802 -19.95 -34.44 -16.06
CA THR A 802 -19.59 -35.86 -15.97
C THR A 802 -19.35 -36.25 -14.51
N LEU A 803 -20.11 -37.24 -14.02
CA LEU A 803 -19.95 -37.85 -12.71
C LEU A 803 -19.13 -39.15 -12.83
N PRO A 804 -18.06 -39.35 -12.04
CA PRO A 804 -17.17 -40.50 -12.15
C PRO A 804 -17.86 -41.79 -11.74
N SER A 805 -17.25 -42.93 -12.07
CA SER A 805 -17.83 -44.24 -11.74
C SER A 805 -17.84 -44.49 -10.23
N THR A 806 -16.93 -43.85 -9.50
CA THR A 806 -16.81 -43.91 -8.04
C THR A 806 -17.82 -43.06 -7.26
N ALA A 807 -18.55 -42.13 -7.90
CA ALA A 807 -19.43 -41.19 -7.21
C ALA A 807 -20.67 -41.87 -6.61
N SER A 808 -20.52 -42.38 -5.39
CA SER A 808 -21.51 -43.20 -4.70
C SER A 808 -22.39 -42.43 -3.70
N ASP A 809 -21.97 -41.25 -3.25
CA ASP A 809 -22.71 -40.42 -2.29
C ASP A 809 -22.81 -38.97 -2.79
N ILE A 810 -24.03 -38.52 -3.03
CA ILE A 810 -24.34 -37.15 -3.49
C ILE A 810 -25.19 -36.49 -2.42
N GLY A 811 -24.69 -35.38 -1.87
CA GLY A 811 -25.34 -34.65 -0.79
C GLY A 811 -26.67 -34.01 -1.18
N GLU A 812 -27.46 -33.65 -0.18
CA GLU A 812 -28.67 -32.85 -0.36
C GLU A 812 -28.37 -31.53 -1.08
N TYR A 813 -29.30 -31.11 -1.93
CA TYR A 813 -29.19 -29.86 -2.70
C TYR A 813 -27.90 -29.72 -3.53
N ALA A 814 -27.18 -30.80 -3.83
CA ALA A 814 -25.88 -30.74 -4.49
C ALA A 814 -25.95 -29.98 -5.83
N PHE A 815 -27.01 -30.17 -6.62
CA PHE A 815 -27.24 -29.49 -7.91
C PHE A 815 -28.38 -28.47 -7.85
N TYR A 816 -28.69 -27.96 -6.66
CA TYR A 816 -29.79 -27.01 -6.47
C TYR A 816 -29.65 -25.79 -7.38
N GLN A 817 -30.70 -25.45 -8.13
CA GLN A 817 -30.73 -24.30 -9.05
C GLN A 817 -29.64 -24.31 -10.15
N CYS A 818 -29.16 -25.48 -10.56
CA CYS A 818 -28.37 -25.66 -11.79
C CYS A 818 -29.27 -25.59 -13.03
N SER A 819 -29.92 -24.46 -13.26
CA SER A 819 -31.00 -24.31 -14.23
C SER A 819 -30.57 -24.36 -15.71
N ALA A 820 -29.27 -24.24 -15.99
CA ALA A 820 -28.71 -24.35 -17.35
C ALA A 820 -28.26 -25.76 -17.72
N LEU A 821 -28.41 -26.75 -16.83
CA LEU A 821 -27.88 -28.10 -17.04
C LEU A 821 -28.65 -28.83 -18.15
N GLU A 822 -27.98 -29.07 -19.27
CA GLU A 822 -28.50 -29.73 -20.47
C GLU A 822 -28.16 -31.23 -20.52
N ALA A 823 -27.03 -31.63 -19.93
CA ALA A 823 -26.60 -33.02 -19.91
C ALA A 823 -25.87 -33.43 -18.62
N ILE A 824 -26.12 -34.67 -18.17
CA ILE A 824 -25.40 -35.35 -17.10
C ILE A 824 -24.88 -36.68 -17.65
N HIS A 825 -23.57 -36.89 -17.61
CA HIS A 825 -22.94 -38.17 -17.92
C HIS A 825 -22.61 -38.91 -16.62
N ALA A 826 -23.46 -39.85 -16.21
CA ALA A 826 -23.19 -40.70 -15.07
C ALA A 826 -22.38 -41.93 -15.52
N ARG A 827 -21.17 -42.11 -14.99
CA ARG A 827 -20.29 -43.23 -15.36
C ARG A 827 -20.50 -44.49 -14.52
N SER A 828 -21.21 -44.41 -13.40
CA SER A 828 -21.49 -45.57 -12.55
C SER A 828 -22.57 -46.48 -13.15
N PRO A 829 -22.38 -47.82 -13.17
CA PRO A 829 -23.43 -48.75 -13.57
C PRO A 829 -24.58 -48.85 -12.57
N LEU A 830 -24.41 -48.30 -11.36
CA LEU A 830 -25.44 -48.24 -10.32
C LEU A 830 -25.68 -46.78 -9.89
N PRO A 831 -26.94 -46.30 -9.85
CA PRO A 831 -27.23 -44.96 -9.37
C PRO A 831 -26.89 -44.80 -7.89
N ALA A 832 -26.37 -43.63 -7.51
CA ALA A 832 -26.23 -43.26 -6.10
C ALA A 832 -27.61 -43.25 -5.41
N ASP A 833 -27.68 -43.71 -4.16
CA ASP A 833 -28.94 -43.74 -3.40
C ASP A 833 -29.29 -42.35 -2.87
N LEU A 834 -30.29 -41.72 -3.50
CA LEU A 834 -30.78 -40.39 -3.14
C LEU A 834 -32.07 -40.45 -2.31
N SER A 835 -32.48 -41.62 -1.82
CA SER A 835 -33.77 -41.80 -1.12
C SER A 835 -33.87 -41.05 0.21
N THR A 836 -32.73 -40.71 0.81
CA THR A 836 -32.64 -39.98 2.09
C THR A 836 -32.11 -38.55 1.92
N ARG A 837 -31.92 -38.10 0.67
CA ARG A 837 -31.34 -36.79 0.34
C ARG A 837 -32.41 -35.82 -0.10
N ASP A 838 -32.42 -34.63 0.49
CA ASP A 838 -33.37 -33.61 0.11
C ASP A 838 -32.98 -32.97 -1.23
N ALA A 839 -33.89 -33.05 -2.20
CA ALA A 839 -33.96 -32.17 -3.37
C ALA A 839 -32.61 -31.97 -4.12
N VAL A 840 -31.92 -33.06 -4.43
CA VAL A 840 -30.58 -33.05 -5.06
C VAL A 840 -30.56 -32.28 -6.37
N PHE A 841 -31.59 -32.44 -7.20
CA PHE A 841 -31.74 -31.81 -8.52
C PHE A 841 -32.84 -30.73 -8.56
N ASP A 842 -33.29 -30.20 -7.42
CA ASP A 842 -34.35 -29.18 -7.44
C ASP A 842 -33.88 -27.89 -8.14
N GLY A 843 -34.67 -27.42 -9.11
CA GLY A 843 -34.30 -26.32 -10.01
C GLY A 843 -33.51 -26.74 -11.26
N VAL A 844 -33.21 -28.02 -11.46
CA VAL A 844 -32.75 -28.57 -12.76
C VAL A 844 -33.98 -28.89 -13.63
N GLU A 845 -33.94 -28.54 -14.91
CA GLU A 845 -35.00 -28.91 -15.87
C GLU A 845 -34.86 -30.37 -16.33
N THR A 846 -35.28 -31.30 -15.48
CA THR A 846 -35.12 -32.76 -15.71
C THR A 846 -35.93 -33.29 -16.90
N ALA A 847 -36.89 -32.51 -17.43
CA ALA A 847 -37.62 -32.89 -18.62
C ALA A 847 -36.79 -32.74 -19.90
N SER A 848 -35.91 -31.73 -19.97
CA SER A 848 -35.03 -31.50 -21.13
C SER A 848 -33.61 -31.98 -20.93
N CYS A 849 -33.13 -32.02 -19.69
CA CYS A 849 -31.78 -32.49 -19.37
C CYS A 849 -31.61 -33.97 -19.75
N ILE A 850 -30.56 -34.28 -20.52
CA ILE A 850 -30.25 -35.65 -20.94
C ILE A 850 -29.39 -36.32 -19.88
N LEU A 851 -29.85 -37.44 -19.34
CA LEU A 851 -29.06 -38.27 -18.43
C LEU A 851 -28.45 -39.43 -19.21
N TYR A 852 -27.17 -39.34 -19.54
CA TYR A 852 -26.40 -40.43 -20.13
C TYR A 852 -25.93 -41.38 -19.03
N VAL A 853 -26.21 -42.67 -19.20
CA VAL A 853 -25.87 -43.75 -18.27
C VAL A 853 -25.13 -44.87 -19.00
N PRO A 854 -24.34 -45.72 -18.32
CA PRO A 854 -23.64 -46.81 -19.00
C PRO A 854 -24.61 -47.79 -19.68
N VAL A 855 -24.19 -48.39 -20.79
CA VAL A 855 -24.93 -49.51 -21.41
C VAL A 855 -25.24 -50.59 -20.35
N GLY A 856 -26.51 -50.96 -20.22
CA GLY A 856 -27.01 -51.92 -19.24
C GLY A 856 -27.51 -51.31 -17.93
N ALA A 857 -27.31 -50.02 -17.68
CA ALA A 857 -27.70 -49.34 -16.44
C ALA A 857 -29.10 -48.68 -16.50
N LEU A 858 -29.73 -48.61 -17.68
CA LEU A 858 -30.96 -47.85 -17.90
C LEU A 858 -32.07 -48.16 -16.89
N THR A 859 -32.36 -49.44 -16.68
CA THR A 859 -33.42 -49.88 -15.76
C THR A 859 -33.13 -49.49 -14.30
N ALA A 860 -31.86 -49.51 -13.89
CA ALA A 860 -31.49 -49.15 -12.53
C ALA A 860 -31.77 -47.66 -12.28
N TYR A 861 -31.32 -46.78 -13.18
CA TYR A 861 -31.54 -45.33 -13.09
C TYR A 861 -33.02 -44.94 -13.21
N GLN A 862 -33.79 -45.58 -14.09
CA GLN A 862 -35.23 -45.33 -14.24
C GLN A 862 -36.07 -45.71 -13.00
N SER A 863 -35.51 -46.51 -12.08
CA SER A 863 -36.19 -46.95 -10.86
C SER A 863 -35.68 -46.29 -9.58
N ALA A 864 -34.58 -45.54 -9.66
CA ALA A 864 -33.93 -44.94 -8.51
C ALA A 864 -34.57 -43.58 -8.17
N VAL A 865 -34.76 -43.33 -6.87
CA VAL A 865 -35.36 -42.09 -6.36
C VAL A 865 -34.59 -40.87 -6.86
N GLN A 866 -35.31 -39.83 -7.28
CA GLN A 866 -34.82 -38.60 -7.94
C GLN A 866 -34.19 -38.80 -9.33
N TRP A 867 -33.42 -39.88 -9.57
CA TRP A 867 -32.92 -40.21 -10.91
C TRP A 867 -34.05 -40.53 -11.90
N GLN A 868 -35.12 -41.18 -11.42
CA GLN A 868 -36.32 -41.48 -12.18
C GLN A 868 -37.08 -40.24 -12.68
N ASP A 869 -36.79 -39.04 -12.15
CA ASP A 869 -37.46 -37.79 -12.52
C ASP A 869 -36.91 -37.21 -13.83
N PHE A 870 -35.79 -37.74 -14.35
CA PHE A 870 -35.26 -37.43 -15.68
C PHE A 870 -36.07 -38.11 -16.77
N GLN A 871 -36.64 -37.33 -17.68
CA GLN A 871 -37.50 -37.87 -18.75
C GLN A 871 -36.70 -38.45 -19.93
N ASN A 872 -35.43 -38.04 -20.07
CA ASN A 872 -34.56 -38.43 -21.17
C ASN A 872 -33.30 -39.13 -20.65
N ILE A 873 -33.43 -40.43 -20.31
CA ILE A 873 -32.31 -41.28 -19.91
C ILE A 873 -31.85 -42.09 -21.11
N GLN A 874 -30.58 -41.94 -21.49
CA GLN A 874 -29.98 -42.59 -22.66
C GLN A 874 -28.79 -43.45 -22.26
N GLU A 875 -28.68 -44.64 -22.84
CA GLU A 875 -27.48 -45.45 -22.68
C GLU A 875 -26.37 -44.93 -23.59
N GLU A 876 -25.18 -44.77 -23.03
CA GLU A 876 -23.95 -44.38 -23.71
C GLU A 876 -22.93 -45.51 -23.53
N GLU A 877 -22.30 -45.92 -24.63
CA GLU A 877 -21.16 -46.84 -24.60
C GLU A 877 -20.03 -46.18 -23.82
N ILE A 878 -19.71 -46.71 -22.64
CA ILE A 878 -18.47 -46.36 -21.96
C ILE A 878 -17.39 -47.15 -22.66
N THR A 879 -16.74 -46.52 -23.64
CA THR A 879 -15.54 -47.10 -24.26
C THR A 879 -14.54 -47.41 -23.15
N GLU A 880 -14.05 -48.66 -23.11
CA GLU A 880 -13.00 -49.12 -22.19
C GLU A 880 -11.92 -48.04 -22.04
N GLU A 881 -11.51 -47.84 -20.78
CA GLU A 881 -10.75 -46.69 -20.27
C GLU A 881 -9.79 -46.10 -21.31
N ALA A 882 -9.94 -44.80 -21.57
CA ALA A 882 -8.88 -44.02 -22.22
C ALA A 882 -7.56 -44.30 -21.47
N CYS A 883 -6.42 -44.29 -22.17
CA CYS A 883 -5.15 -44.65 -21.54
C CYS A 883 -4.97 -43.87 -20.23
N ASP A 884 -4.76 -44.57 -19.13
CA ASP A 884 -4.55 -43.93 -17.84
C ASP A 884 -3.04 -43.82 -17.65
N LEU A 885 -2.49 -42.65 -17.97
CA LEU A 885 -1.05 -42.40 -17.94
C LEU A 885 -0.65 -41.76 -16.61
N THR A 886 0.34 -42.33 -15.94
CA THR A 886 0.94 -41.81 -14.70
C THR A 886 2.41 -41.48 -14.89
N THR A 887 2.94 -40.53 -14.10
CA THR A 887 4.38 -40.23 -14.08
C THR A 887 5.03 -40.58 -12.74
N THR A 888 6.25 -41.11 -12.77
CA THR A 888 7.10 -41.28 -11.57
C THR A 888 8.47 -40.64 -11.82
N LEU A 889 9.07 -40.03 -10.79
CA LEU A 889 10.26 -39.20 -10.91
C LEU A 889 11.34 -39.62 -9.90
N THR A 890 12.48 -40.09 -10.40
CA THR A 890 13.60 -40.56 -9.57
C THR A 890 14.82 -39.67 -9.79
N ALA A 891 15.49 -39.22 -8.72
CA ALA A 891 16.80 -38.57 -8.80
C ALA A 891 17.91 -39.40 -8.17
N THR A 892 19.11 -39.37 -8.72
CA THR A 892 20.29 -40.05 -8.19
C THR A 892 21.51 -39.12 -8.24
N PRO A 893 22.20 -38.85 -7.11
CA PRO A 893 21.90 -39.34 -5.77
C PRO A 893 20.61 -38.76 -5.19
N ASN A 894 19.89 -39.53 -4.36
CA ASN A 894 18.62 -39.13 -3.75
C ASN A 894 18.79 -38.02 -2.70
N ILE A 895 20.04 -37.73 -2.28
CA ILE A 895 20.41 -36.67 -1.34
C ILE A 895 21.27 -35.65 -2.10
N ILE A 896 20.80 -34.42 -2.14
CA ILE A 896 21.36 -33.32 -2.93
C ILE A 896 21.66 -32.17 -1.95
N ASN A 897 22.88 -31.61 -1.94
CA ASN A 897 23.28 -30.51 -1.02
C ASN A 897 24.40 -29.62 -1.61
N GLY A 898 24.27 -28.31 -1.45
CA GLY A 898 25.02 -27.30 -2.20
C GLY A 898 24.73 -27.36 -3.71
N VAL A 899 25.63 -26.77 -4.50
CA VAL A 899 25.61 -26.95 -5.95
C VAL A 899 25.88 -28.43 -6.25
N THR A 900 24.88 -29.15 -6.75
CA THR A 900 24.94 -30.61 -6.88
C THR A 900 24.53 -31.07 -8.27
N ASN A 901 25.30 -32.00 -8.81
CA ASN A 901 24.92 -32.72 -10.01
C ASN A 901 24.10 -33.95 -9.63
N PHE A 902 22.98 -34.16 -10.31
CA PHE A 902 22.15 -35.34 -10.13
C PHE A 902 21.59 -35.77 -11.48
N SER A 903 21.32 -37.06 -11.60
CA SER A 903 20.62 -37.65 -12.71
C SER A 903 19.13 -37.69 -12.37
N LEU A 904 18.26 -37.31 -13.30
CA LEU A 904 16.81 -37.42 -13.17
C LEU A 904 16.26 -38.39 -14.20
N VAL A 905 15.38 -39.28 -13.77
CA VAL A 905 14.67 -40.26 -14.60
C VAL A 905 13.18 -40.08 -14.41
N VAL A 906 12.46 -39.86 -15.50
CA VAL A 906 11.00 -39.76 -15.51
C VAL A 906 10.44 -40.98 -16.20
N LYS A 907 9.57 -41.72 -15.51
CA LYS A 907 8.84 -42.87 -16.02
C LYS A 907 7.42 -42.46 -16.33
N VAL A 908 6.93 -42.77 -17.52
CA VAL A 908 5.54 -42.63 -17.93
C VAL A 908 4.95 -44.02 -18.08
N ALA A 909 4.02 -44.38 -17.21
CA ALA A 909 3.41 -45.71 -17.15
C ALA A 909 1.94 -45.65 -17.54
N GLU A 910 1.49 -46.65 -18.29
CA GLU A 910 0.08 -46.88 -18.57
C GLU A 910 -0.47 -47.87 -17.53
N ILE A 911 -1.56 -47.50 -16.86
CA ILE A 911 -2.15 -48.30 -15.78
C ILE A 911 -3.56 -48.83 -16.07
N GLY A 912 -4.29 -48.23 -17.03
CA GLY A 912 -5.67 -48.60 -17.43
C GLY A 912 -5.76 -49.80 -18.38
N GLY A 913 -4.62 -50.31 -18.86
CA GLY A 913 -4.54 -51.50 -19.71
C GLY A 913 -4.74 -51.23 -21.21
N ALA A 914 -5.08 -50.01 -21.61
CA ALA A 914 -5.27 -49.60 -23.01
C ALA A 914 -4.01 -48.88 -23.54
N ASP A 915 -3.60 -49.21 -24.77
CA ASP A 915 -2.45 -48.54 -25.41
C ASP A 915 -2.70 -47.03 -25.58
N SER A 916 -1.68 -46.20 -25.30
CA SER A 916 -1.76 -44.75 -25.51
C SER A 916 -1.99 -44.40 -27.00
N GLN A 917 -2.88 -43.45 -27.29
CA GLN A 917 -3.20 -42.94 -28.61
C GLN A 917 -2.84 -41.46 -28.80
N GLY A 918 -1.95 -41.15 -29.74
CA GLY A 918 -1.56 -39.76 -30.03
C GLY A 918 -0.30 -39.32 -29.29
N GLU A 919 -0.04 -38.01 -29.27
CA GLU A 919 1.17 -37.47 -28.66
C GLU A 919 1.00 -37.35 -27.13
N ILE A 920 1.95 -37.90 -26.38
CA ILE A 920 2.04 -37.75 -24.92
C ILE A 920 2.91 -36.52 -24.65
N THR A 921 2.42 -35.61 -23.80
CA THR A 921 3.18 -34.42 -23.38
C THR A 921 3.39 -34.44 -21.87
N VAL A 922 4.65 -34.37 -21.44
CA VAL A 922 5.06 -34.25 -20.04
C VAL A 922 5.67 -32.88 -19.81
N VAL A 923 5.26 -32.19 -18.74
CA VAL A 923 5.81 -30.91 -18.31
C VAL A 923 6.49 -31.03 -16.96
N ILE A 924 7.65 -30.40 -16.85
CA ILE A 924 8.36 -30.17 -15.58
C ILE A 924 8.45 -28.66 -15.38
N PRO A 925 7.83 -28.07 -14.34
CA PRO A 925 7.91 -26.63 -14.11
C PRO A 925 9.35 -26.14 -14.01
N ARG A 926 9.61 -24.98 -14.61
CA ARG A 926 10.91 -24.33 -14.51
C ARG A 926 11.09 -23.72 -13.15
N ASP A 927 12.26 -23.97 -12.58
CA ASP A 927 12.79 -23.24 -11.44
C ASP A 927 14.24 -22.92 -11.79
N GLY A 928 14.59 -21.63 -11.75
CA GLY A 928 15.88 -21.10 -12.22
C GLY A 928 17.10 -21.64 -11.46
N ARG A 929 16.88 -22.41 -10.39
CA ARG A 929 17.92 -23.13 -9.65
C ARG A 929 18.30 -24.47 -10.30
N TRP A 930 17.50 -25.00 -11.21
CA TRP A 930 17.76 -26.25 -11.92
C TRP A 930 18.22 -25.97 -13.35
N ILE A 931 19.32 -26.58 -13.74
CA ILE A 931 19.82 -26.55 -15.11
C ILE A 931 19.78 -27.99 -15.63
N PHE A 932 18.85 -28.26 -16.55
CA PHE A 932 18.72 -29.58 -17.19
C PHE A 932 19.53 -29.68 -18.47
N TYR A 933 20.21 -30.80 -18.62
CA TYR A 933 21.01 -31.16 -19.79
C TYR A 933 20.33 -32.35 -20.48
N TRP A 934 19.62 -32.03 -21.58
CA TRP A 934 18.98 -33.03 -22.42
C TRP A 934 19.90 -33.53 -23.52
N ALA A 935 19.95 -34.85 -23.70
CA ALA A 935 20.64 -35.50 -24.81
C ALA A 935 19.70 -36.53 -25.47
N PRO A 936 19.26 -36.32 -26.73
CA PRO A 936 18.36 -37.25 -27.42
C PRO A 936 18.96 -38.67 -27.61
N GLY A 937 20.29 -38.79 -27.68
CA GLY A 937 20.97 -40.08 -27.85
C GLY A 937 21.29 -40.84 -26.56
N MET A 938 20.82 -40.35 -25.41
CA MET A 938 21.11 -40.96 -24.10
C MET A 938 20.28 -42.23 -23.91
N THR A 939 20.95 -43.33 -23.56
CA THR A 939 20.33 -44.65 -23.38
C THR A 939 20.28 -45.12 -21.91
N SER A 940 20.92 -44.38 -21.01
CA SER A 940 20.90 -44.63 -19.57
C SER A 940 21.29 -43.37 -18.78
N THR A 941 20.70 -43.18 -17.59
CA THR A 941 20.95 -42.02 -16.69
C THR A 941 20.81 -42.48 -15.25
N GLY A 942 21.72 -42.09 -14.34
CA GLY A 942 21.65 -42.51 -12.93
C GLY A 942 21.75 -44.03 -12.68
N GLY A 943 22.15 -44.83 -13.68
CA GLY A 943 22.16 -46.29 -13.62
C GLY A 943 20.88 -46.97 -14.15
N GLU A 944 19.84 -46.19 -14.48
CA GLU A 944 18.58 -46.68 -15.04
C GLU A 944 18.56 -46.58 -16.58
N PRO A 945 17.92 -47.52 -17.29
CA PRO A 945 17.72 -47.43 -18.74
C PRO A 945 16.71 -46.33 -19.12
N VAL A 946 17.00 -45.57 -20.18
CA VAL A 946 16.11 -44.52 -20.72
C VAL A 946 16.02 -44.58 -22.25
N ASP A 947 14.92 -44.08 -22.81
CA ASP A 947 14.60 -44.11 -24.24
C ASP A 947 14.53 -42.70 -24.88
N ASN A 948 15.46 -41.80 -24.54
CA ASN A 948 15.45 -40.39 -24.99
C ASN A 948 15.31 -40.19 -26.51
N ALA A 949 15.69 -41.17 -27.33
CA ALA A 949 15.60 -41.09 -28.78
C ALA A 949 14.16 -40.99 -29.32
N VAL A 950 13.16 -41.46 -28.54
CA VAL A 950 11.75 -41.34 -28.91
C VAL A 950 11.06 -40.13 -28.27
N TRP A 951 11.80 -39.32 -27.51
CA TRP A 951 11.32 -38.11 -26.87
C TRP A 951 11.92 -36.87 -27.52
N THR A 952 11.13 -35.81 -27.57
CA THR A 952 11.57 -34.48 -27.98
C THR A 952 11.50 -33.56 -26.78
N TYR A 953 12.50 -32.69 -26.63
CA TYR A 953 12.57 -31.71 -25.54
C TYR A 953 12.47 -30.30 -26.13
N GLU A 954 11.49 -29.54 -25.66
CA GLU A 954 11.27 -28.15 -26.01
C GLU A 954 11.67 -27.26 -24.83
N GLY A 955 12.85 -26.65 -24.96
CA GLY A 955 13.48 -25.84 -23.91
C GLY A 955 13.21 -24.33 -24.02
N THR A 956 12.28 -23.90 -24.86
CA THR A 956 11.99 -22.47 -25.11
C THR A 956 10.80 -21.92 -24.32
N ASP A 957 9.95 -22.79 -23.74
CA ASP A 957 8.87 -22.35 -22.87
C ASP A 957 9.42 -21.74 -21.57
N PRO A 958 8.98 -20.53 -21.15
CA PRO A 958 9.54 -19.84 -19.99
C PRO A 958 9.06 -20.38 -18.65
N HIS A 959 7.98 -21.17 -18.62
CA HIS A 959 7.38 -21.69 -17.39
C HIS A 959 7.63 -23.19 -17.19
N ASN A 960 7.86 -23.94 -18.27
CA ASN A 960 8.00 -25.40 -18.23
C ASN A 960 9.14 -25.92 -19.10
N HIS A 961 9.65 -27.08 -18.73
CA HIS A 961 10.41 -27.99 -19.58
C HIS A 961 9.42 -28.99 -20.18
N ILE A 962 9.26 -28.99 -21.50
CA ILE A 962 8.23 -29.79 -22.17
C ILE A 962 8.91 -30.95 -22.89
N PHE A 963 8.40 -32.16 -22.63
CA PHE A 963 8.84 -33.40 -23.26
C PHE A 963 7.67 -34.04 -24.01
N ARG A 964 7.85 -34.36 -25.29
CA ARG A 964 6.81 -34.96 -26.12
C ARG A 964 7.27 -36.26 -26.74
N THR A 965 6.37 -37.24 -26.83
CA THR A 965 6.59 -38.46 -27.59
C THR A 965 5.33 -38.87 -28.35
N ALA A 966 5.50 -39.34 -29.58
CA ALA A 966 4.46 -40.03 -30.34
C ALA A 966 4.60 -41.56 -30.25
N ALA A 967 5.55 -42.06 -29.45
CA ALA A 967 5.75 -43.49 -29.28
C ALA A 967 4.70 -44.05 -28.32
N VAL A 968 4.05 -45.12 -28.76
CA VAL A 968 3.01 -45.80 -27.98
C VAL A 968 3.59 -46.37 -26.68
N VAL A 969 2.95 -46.06 -25.56
CA VAL A 969 3.08 -46.78 -24.30
C VAL A 969 1.98 -47.84 -24.29
N ASN A 970 2.37 -49.11 -24.38
CA ASN A 970 1.41 -50.21 -24.43
C ASN A 970 0.73 -50.38 -23.07
N GLY A 971 -0.45 -50.99 -23.05
CA GLY A 971 -1.19 -51.34 -21.86
C GLY A 971 -0.30 -52.00 -20.79
N HIS A 972 -0.41 -51.54 -19.54
CA HIS A 972 0.39 -52.01 -18.39
C HIS A 972 1.92 -51.95 -18.59
N SER A 973 2.39 -51.13 -19.52
CA SER A 973 3.82 -50.93 -19.81
C SER A 973 4.24 -49.50 -19.46
N HIS A 974 5.50 -49.17 -19.72
CA HIS A 974 6.03 -47.82 -19.47
C HIS A 974 7.12 -47.44 -20.46
N ARG A 975 7.40 -46.14 -20.51
CA ARG A 975 8.59 -45.54 -21.14
C ARG A 975 9.30 -44.64 -20.16
N THR A 976 10.58 -44.36 -20.39
CA THR A 976 11.41 -43.58 -19.48
C THR A 976 12.30 -42.61 -20.22
N PHE A 977 12.31 -41.34 -19.85
CA PHE A 977 13.34 -40.42 -20.32
C PHE A 977 14.21 -39.95 -19.17
N GLY A 978 15.46 -39.65 -19.48
CA GLY A 978 16.48 -39.23 -18.52
C GLY A 978 17.11 -37.90 -18.88
N LEU A 979 17.59 -37.20 -17.87
CA LEU A 979 18.32 -35.95 -18.01
C LEU A 979 19.36 -35.83 -16.89
N GLU A 980 20.51 -35.26 -17.23
CA GLU A 980 21.46 -34.82 -16.22
C GLU A 980 21.08 -33.41 -15.78
N ALA A 981 21.27 -33.11 -14.51
CA ALA A 981 20.82 -31.86 -13.93
C ALA A 981 21.88 -31.30 -12.97
N VAL A 982 21.98 -29.97 -12.96
CA VAL A 982 22.73 -29.24 -11.93
C VAL A 982 21.71 -28.44 -11.14
N PHE A 983 21.72 -28.60 -9.83
CA PHE A 983 21.02 -27.71 -8.92
C PHE A 983 21.99 -26.70 -8.34
N ASP A 984 21.69 -25.41 -8.42
CA ASP A 984 22.40 -24.33 -7.74
C ASP A 984 21.44 -23.60 -6.78
N PRO A 985 21.58 -23.80 -5.45
CA PRO A 985 20.73 -23.12 -4.47
C PRO A 985 20.96 -21.60 -4.41
N GLY A 986 22.07 -21.06 -4.93
CA GLY A 986 22.44 -19.66 -4.70
C GLY A 986 22.55 -19.30 -3.20
N ALA A 987 22.15 -18.08 -2.83
CA ALA A 987 22.20 -17.59 -1.44
C ALA A 987 20.94 -17.89 -0.61
N THR A 988 19.94 -18.60 -1.17
CA THR A 988 18.64 -18.79 -0.54
C THR A 988 18.60 -20.05 0.34
N ARG A 989 18.03 -19.91 1.53
CA ARG A 989 17.66 -21.05 2.41
C ARG A 989 16.20 -21.42 2.18
N GLY A 990 15.91 -22.68 1.87
CA GLY A 990 14.55 -23.18 1.68
C GLY A 990 14.47 -24.55 0.99
N VAL A 991 13.28 -25.14 0.95
CA VAL A 991 13.01 -26.41 0.24
C VAL A 991 12.69 -26.11 -1.23
N SER A 992 13.33 -26.85 -2.14
CA SER A 992 13.04 -26.78 -3.59
C SER A 992 12.47 -28.12 -4.04
N THR A 993 11.46 -28.10 -4.92
CA THR A 993 10.73 -29.31 -5.34
C THR A 993 10.68 -29.37 -6.85
N ILE A 994 11.03 -30.52 -7.42
CA ILE A 994 10.79 -30.84 -8.84
C ILE A 994 9.50 -31.65 -8.95
N THR A 995 8.65 -31.34 -9.93
CA THR A 995 7.43 -32.10 -10.26
C THR A 995 7.38 -32.43 -11.75
N SER A 996 6.84 -33.60 -12.10
CA SER A 996 6.49 -33.97 -13.48
C SER A 996 4.98 -34.13 -13.61
N GLN A 997 4.41 -33.66 -14.72
CA GLN A 997 2.97 -33.75 -15.00
C GLN A 997 2.71 -34.14 -16.45
N ILE A 998 1.76 -35.05 -16.68
CA ILE A 998 1.21 -35.28 -18.02
C ILE A 998 0.17 -34.19 -18.30
N VAL A 999 0.21 -33.61 -19.50
CA VAL A 999 -0.78 -32.62 -19.94
C VAL A 999 -2.11 -33.33 -20.22
N THR A 1000 -3.20 -32.82 -19.63
CA THR A 1000 -4.57 -33.29 -19.85
C THR A 1000 -4.91 -33.30 -21.34
N GLY A 1001 -5.52 -34.37 -21.84
CA GLY A 1001 -5.81 -34.54 -23.27
C GLY A 1001 -4.68 -35.20 -24.07
N SER A 1002 -3.50 -35.42 -23.49
CA SER A 1002 -2.37 -36.07 -24.17
C SER A 1002 -2.42 -37.59 -24.06
N GLY A 1003 -1.81 -38.29 -25.01
CA GLY A 1003 -1.81 -39.76 -25.04
C GLY A 1003 -3.17 -40.39 -25.32
N GLY A 1004 -4.24 -39.63 -25.56
CA GLY A 1004 -5.59 -40.16 -25.81
C GLY A 1004 -6.47 -40.12 -24.57
N ASP A 1005 -5.94 -39.60 -23.46
CA ASP A 1005 -6.66 -39.37 -22.22
C ASP A 1005 -7.40 -38.02 -22.24
N THR A 1006 -8.67 -38.03 -22.63
CA THR A 1006 -9.50 -36.83 -22.66
C THR A 1006 -10.27 -36.57 -21.36
N VAL A 1007 -10.14 -37.43 -20.33
CA VAL A 1007 -11.11 -37.46 -19.21
C VAL A 1007 -10.47 -37.68 -17.82
N ASN A 1008 -9.24 -38.19 -17.70
CA ASN A 1008 -8.56 -38.37 -16.42
C ASN A 1008 -7.64 -37.17 -16.09
N THR A 1009 -7.80 -36.65 -14.87
CA THR A 1009 -7.02 -35.51 -14.33
C THR A 1009 -6.18 -35.92 -13.10
N ASN A 1010 -5.99 -37.21 -12.88
CA ASN A 1010 -5.38 -37.78 -11.67
C ASN A 1010 -3.85 -37.92 -11.78
N ASN A 1011 -3.10 -36.85 -12.04
CA ASN A 1011 -1.67 -36.90 -11.70
C ASN A 1011 -1.48 -36.71 -10.18
N SER A 1012 -1.89 -37.70 -9.38
CA SER A 1012 -1.75 -37.73 -7.92
C SER A 1012 -0.45 -38.36 -7.44
N ASP A 1013 0.37 -38.95 -8.32
CA ASP A 1013 1.73 -39.34 -8.00
C ASP A 1013 2.69 -38.15 -8.23
N SER A 1014 2.69 -37.21 -7.29
CA SER A 1014 3.87 -36.37 -7.11
C SER A 1014 4.88 -37.12 -6.23
N GLU A 1015 5.88 -37.77 -6.82
CA GLU A 1015 7.13 -37.95 -6.08
C GLU A 1015 7.83 -36.59 -6.01
N LYS A 1016 7.83 -36.02 -4.80
CA LYS A 1016 8.49 -34.77 -4.49
C LYS A 1016 9.92 -35.09 -4.06
N ILE A 1017 10.89 -34.64 -4.83
CA ILE A 1017 12.27 -34.62 -4.34
C ILE A 1017 12.48 -33.28 -3.65
N ASN A 1018 12.38 -33.31 -2.32
CA ASN A 1018 12.65 -32.15 -1.48
C ASN A 1018 14.16 -31.97 -1.36
N TYR A 1019 14.66 -30.85 -1.88
CA TYR A 1019 16.03 -30.41 -1.65
C TYR A 1019 16.12 -29.61 -0.34
N PHE A 1020 17.09 -29.90 0.52
CA PHE A 1020 17.37 -29.11 1.73
C PHE A 1020 18.71 -28.37 1.58
N GLY A 1021 18.71 -27.05 1.64
CA GLY A 1021 19.96 -26.29 1.73
C GLY A 1021 20.54 -26.36 3.16
N SER A 1022 21.81 -26.76 3.30
CA SER A 1022 22.57 -26.56 4.56
C SER A 1022 22.94 -25.11 4.80
#